data_AF-A0A918Y5H5-F1
#
_entry.id   AF-A0A918Y5H5-F1
#
_cell.length_a   1.000
_cell.length_b   1.000
_cell.length_c   1.000
_cell.angle_alpha   90.00
_cell.angle_beta   90.00
_cell.angle_gamma   90.00
#
_symmetry.space_group_name_H-M   'P 1'
#
loop_
_entity.id
_entity.type
_entity.pdbx_description
1 polymer ?
#
loop_
_entity_poly.entity_id
_entity_poly.type
_entity_poly.pdbx_seq_one_letter_code
_entity_poly.pdbx_strand_id
1 'polypeptide(L)'
;MEADAAKGATSIPGQNTDVHDHGTAFQQGHGIQIYYASRSAKSPQGLVNSAHLLTLDSVPYLKDCESPVSFGVHPAASWNGNQNPQYVRRDIEEDLSSLLRPGSFALLVGDPTCGKSRTAFEIVKSKFPGYRVFRPEDGAEFSECVSLSGAEDKVIWLDDLDRFLAPPFIPTSSLDEALRTEAVLIGTMRADRLDLLSPRYERGLNHETRTLVRAARAITARAHVLYLDRNWGTEEVKRAKWSADPRVAEAARHSKEYGVAEYLAAGPQLYLEWQNAWAPGLHPRGAAIVAAAVDLKRAGIKAPVSRELLERLHEIYLQQRGGIRLRPEPILDAFHWALEPLHATSSLLMPVEDDMFKAYDYLAEALAREGRASAPPDEVWESAIDEFSPDDVHTVGHRAEKAKRIDFAVHAYERLANTGNSSGSFHLGYIASKEDRLEEAELWYRRSISQGSSISKNNLGLVLRRSGREEEAEFWFREAAADGDTYGARNLGEVLLDQERWDEVEQLSLSLIEQKPPVAKLIMGQLLIARGEHEEAQNWLNQAAAEGSKDAWFFLGIAQENLEDWQAASASYERAVKAGNKQAPNNLATALRKAGRLEEAETAYRHAVEQGDDEYALFNLASLLSEMRRYDEAEPLYRSSMESGFKYAKNNLALTLEKLGKSEEADALFRSAAEEGDVRAMANLAARSRKAGRPREALLWINQALPSGKPGYYTEMGLIQEALGGPNKAMFWYRRGIDGGSTAAAVALGYLYERKGKSKAARKLYLQAVGDGDTHALYHLGQFYLNRNEFDKAHKYLNDAYEAGETVSHMLAFLAMRSGDLVKARAFLDEVTDSDAPQVIPLRQMLEFLEQRGQYAL
;
A
#
# COMPACT_ATOMS: atom_id res chain seq x y z
N MET A 1 62.53 29.75 -29.58
CA MET A 1 63.50 30.81 -29.22
C MET A 1 63.50 31.80 -30.37
N GLU A 2 63.23 33.09 -30.24
CA GLU A 2 62.77 34.02 -29.19
C GLU A 2 62.18 35.20 -29.98
N ALA A 3 61.06 35.78 -29.55
CA ALA A 3 60.44 36.98 -30.15
C ALA A 3 59.98 37.88 -28.99
N ASP A 4 60.47 39.13 -28.89
CA ASP A 4 59.93 40.37 -29.49
C ASP A 4 58.49 40.68 -29.02
N ALA A 5 58.06 41.90 -28.66
CA ALA A 5 58.59 43.25 -28.87
C ALA A 5 57.87 44.27 -27.94
N ALA A 6 58.31 45.52 -28.05
CA ALA A 6 57.98 46.69 -27.25
C ALA A 6 56.84 47.59 -27.79
N LYS A 7 56.26 48.38 -26.87
CA LYS A 7 55.82 49.82 -26.92
C LYS A 7 54.86 50.38 -27.99
N GLY A 8 53.87 51.14 -27.48
CA GLY A 8 53.27 52.38 -28.05
C GLY A 8 51.74 52.31 -28.22
N ALA A 9 50.84 52.84 -27.36
CA ALA A 9 50.60 54.15 -26.72
C ALA A 9 49.60 55.07 -27.48
N THR A 10 48.78 55.78 -26.67
CA THR A 10 47.79 56.88 -26.92
C THR A 10 46.33 56.45 -27.18
N SER A 11 45.27 56.98 -26.54
CA SER A 11 45.03 58.23 -25.78
C SER A 11 43.82 58.17 -24.80
N ILE A 12 43.86 59.02 -23.76
CA ILE A 12 42.91 59.36 -22.64
C ILE A 12 41.90 60.45 -23.15
N PRO A 13 40.64 60.71 -22.64
CA PRO A 13 40.32 61.05 -21.23
C PRO A 13 38.93 60.76 -20.58
N GLY A 14 38.99 60.46 -19.26
CA GLY A 14 38.23 61.17 -18.20
C GLY A 14 36.96 60.52 -17.61
N GLN A 15 37.01 60.06 -16.34
CA GLN A 15 36.22 60.61 -15.19
C GLN A 15 36.42 59.82 -13.87
N ASN A 16 36.88 60.56 -12.86
CA ASN A 16 36.57 60.59 -11.42
C ASN A 16 36.34 59.34 -10.51
N THR A 17 37.17 59.37 -9.45
CA THR A 17 36.93 59.16 -8.00
C THR A 17 36.88 57.75 -7.43
N ASP A 18 38.02 57.41 -6.82
CA ASP A 18 38.27 56.42 -5.78
C ASP A 18 37.44 56.65 -4.51
N VAL A 19 36.92 55.57 -3.92
CA VAL A 19 37.04 55.28 -2.48
C VAL A 19 37.32 53.78 -2.34
N HIS A 20 38.58 53.46 -1.98
CA HIS A 20 39.05 52.14 -1.61
C HIS A 20 38.70 51.83 -0.15
N ASP A 21 37.98 50.75 0.11
CA ASP A 21 37.85 50.17 1.45
C ASP A 21 38.99 49.16 1.68
N HIS A 22 40.11 49.65 2.22
CA HIS A 22 41.23 48.82 2.67
C HIS A 22 40.99 48.37 4.12
N GLY A 23 40.54 47.13 4.30
CA GLY A 23 40.66 46.42 5.58
C GLY A 23 42.07 45.89 5.75
N THR A 24 43.00 46.69 6.28
CA THR A 24 44.33 46.22 6.69
C THR A 24 44.21 45.26 7.87
N ALA A 25 44.62 44.01 7.64
CA ALA A 25 44.87 43.02 8.66
C ALA A 25 46.04 43.47 9.56
N PHE A 26 45.79 43.61 10.86
CA PHE A 26 46.82 43.61 11.89
C PHE A 26 46.78 42.28 12.62
N GLN A 27 47.72 41.40 12.29
CA GLN A 27 48.04 40.20 13.05
C GLN A 27 49.12 40.59 14.07
N GLN A 28 48.82 40.53 15.37
CA GLN A 28 49.73 40.10 16.45
C GLN A 28 49.03 40.13 17.82
N GLY A 29 49.12 39.01 18.54
CA GLY A 29 48.94 38.90 19.99
C GLY A 29 47.50 38.67 20.47
N HIS A 30 47.31 37.65 21.31
CA HIS A 30 46.05 37.28 21.97
C HIS A 30 45.22 38.49 22.42
N GLY A 31 44.14 38.79 21.70
CA GLY A 31 43.21 39.87 21.99
C GLY A 31 41.77 39.40 21.76
N ILE A 32 40.91 39.60 22.76
CA ILE A 32 39.48 39.31 22.68
C ILE A 32 38.88 40.22 21.60
N GLN A 33 38.58 39.67 20.42
CA GLN A 33 37.80 40.34 19.38
C GLN A 33 36.31 40.26 19.75
N ILE A 34 35.79 41.35 20.31
CA ILE A 34 34.35 41.62 20.28
C ILE A 34 34.05 42.08 18.86
N TYR A 35 33.43 41.20 18.06
CA TYR A 35 33.07 41.51 16.68
C TYR A 35 32.04 42.66 16.66
N TYR A 36 32.41 43.77 16.03
CA TYR A 36 31.44 44.75 15.54
C TYR A 36 30.87 44.18 14.23
N ALA A 37 29.68 43.60 14.29
CA ALA A 37 29.03 43.06 13.10
C ALA A 37 28.64 44.22 12.15
N SER A 38 29.29 44.28 11.00
CA SER A 38 28.87 45.12 9.87
C SER A 38 27.60 44.53 9.24
N ARG A 39 26.60 45.38 9.05
CA ARG A 39 25.27 45.10 8.47
C ARG A 39 25.31 44.19 7.24
N SER A 40 24.63 43.05 7.30
CA SER A 40 23.80 42.55 6.19
C SER A 40 22.83 41.44 6.65
N ALA A 41 21.54 41.75 6.76
CA ALA A 41 20.46 40.81 6.51
C ALA A 41 19.17 41.59 6.25
N LYS A 42 18.61 41.46 5.05
CA LYS A 42 17.28 41.99 4.70
C LYS A 42 16.23 41.24 5.53
N SER A 43 15.42 41.97 6.29
CA SER A 43 14.24 41.45 6.99
C SER A 43 13.13 41.06 5.99
N PRO A 44 12.41 39.93 6.20
CA PRO A 44 11.25 39.59 5.39
C PRO A 44 10.09 40.54 5.67
N GLN A 45 9.36 40.88 4.61
CA GLN A 45 8.23 41.81 4.58
C GLN A 45 7.18 41.50 5.66
N GLY A 46 6.87 42.49 6.51
CA GLY A 46 5.71 42.45 7.42
C GLY A 46 5.82 43.25 8.72
N LEU A 47 7.03 43.64 9.14
CA LEU A 47 7.24 44.45 10.35
C LEU A 47 8.07 45.69 10.01
N VAL A 48 7.66 46.84 10.54
CA VAL A 48 8.12 48.18 10.15
C VAL A 48 9.63 48.32 10.41
N ASN A 49 10.41 48.45 9.34
CA ASN A 49 11.78 48.98 9.40
C ASN A 49 11.72 50.49 9.67
N SER A 50 12.64 50.97 10.51
CA SER A 50 13.13 52.35 10.65
C SER A 50 12.25 53.39 11.37
N ALA A 51 12.81 53.95 12.45
CA ALA A 51 12.86 55.37 12.80
C ALA A 51 11.57 56.22 12.79
N HIS A 52 10.40 55.60 12.94
CA HIS A 52 9.14 56.31 13.12
C HIS A 52 8.58 56.02 14.50
N LEU A 53 8.38 57.10 15.28
CA LEU A 53 7.63 57.20 16.53
C LEU A 53 6.78 55.94 16.79
N LEU A 54 7.26 55.08 17.69
CA LEU A 54 6.51 53.91 18.18
C LEU A 54 5.17 54.39 18.75
N THR A 55 4.13 54.45 17.93
CA THR A 55 2.77 54.62 18.43
C THR A 55 2.30 53.28 18.95
N LEU A 56 1.62 53.24 20.10
CA LEU A 56 1.13 51.99 20.69
C LEU A 56 0.34 51.12 19.70
N ASP A 57 -0.38 51.75 18.77
CA ASP A 57 -1.21 51.06 17.77
C ASP A 57 -0.41 50.21 16.76
N SER A 58 0.89 50.49 16.55
CA SER A 58 1.74 49.73 15.61
C SER A 58 2.45 48.53 16.23
N VAL A 59 2.32 48.32 17.55
CA VAL A 59 3.01 47.24 18.27
C VAL A 59 2.06 46.06 18.46
N PRO A 60 2.35 44.87 17.92
CA PRO A 60 1.43 43.74 17.97
C PRO A 60 1.28 43.16 19.38
N TYR A 61 0.14 42.55 19.65
CA TYR A 61 -0.03 41.66 20.80
C TYR A 61 0.61 40.30 20.53
N LEU A 62 1.10 39.64 21.59
CA LEU A 62 1.73 38.31 21.46
C LEU A 62 0.81 37.25 20.87
N LYS A 63 -0.49 37.29 21.18
CA LYS A 63 -1.49 36.38 20.58
C LYS A 63 -1.55 36.48 19.05
N ASP A 64 -1.30 37.67 18.49
CA ASP A 64 -1.36 37.95 17.06
C ASP A 64 -0.03 37.65 16.35
N CYS A 65 1.03 37.33 17.10
CA CYS A 65 2.33 36.95 16.55
C CYS A 65 2.33 35.47 16.15
N GLU A 66 2.08 35.17 14.88
CA GLU A 66 1.96 33.78 14.41
C GLU A 66 3.31 33.08 14.18
N SER A 67 4.33 33.81 13.70
CA SER A 67 5.60 33.20 13.28
C SER A 67 6.71 33.38 14.32
N PRO A 68 7.27 32.30 14.89
CA PRO A 68 8.46 32.38 15.73
C PRO A 68 9.71 32.84 14.96
N VAL A 69 9.74 32.72 13.63
CA VAL A 69 10.90 33.14 12.82
C VAL A 69 11.17 34.63 12.95
N SER A 70 10.12 35.45 13.09
CA SER A 70 10.35 36.87 13.35
C SER A 70 11.17 37.05 14.62
N PHE A 71 10.97 36.22 15.65
CA PHE A 71 11.62 36.27 16.98
C PHE A 71 13.00 35.58 17.05
N GLY A 72 13.71 35.46 15.91
CA GLY A 72 15.07 34.91 15.89
C GLY A 72 15.13 33.39 15.81
N VAL A 73 14.00 32.71 15.60
CA VAL A 73 13.99 31.26 15.37
C VAL A 73 14.37 30.96 13.92
N HIS A 74 15.33 30.08 13.72
CA HIS A 74 15.68 29.63 12.36
C HIS A 74 14.53 28.84 11.74
N PRO A 75 14.18 29.10 10.46
CA PRO A 75 13.13 28.36 9.77
C PRO A 75 13.58 26.92 9.50
N ALA A 76 12.64 25.97 9.63
CA ALA A 76 12.84 24.60 9.16
C ALA A 76 12.41 24.45 7.69
N ALA A 77 12.64 23.28 7.10
CA ALA A 77 12.13 23.00 5.75
C ALA A 77 10.60 23.14 5.69
N SER A 78 10.10 23.66 4.57
CA SER A 78 8.67 23.85 4.35
C SER A 78 7.95 22.50 4.32
N TRP A 79 6.87 22.38 5.08
CA TRP A 79 5.94 21.24 5.06
C TRP A 79 4.52 21.77 5.09
N ASN A 80 3.68 21.40 4.12
CA ASN A 80 2.35 21.97 3.90
C ASN A 80 2.34 23.51 3.82
N GLY A 81 3.41 24.11 3.26
CA GLY A 81 3.56 25.56 3.17
C GLY A 81 4.02 26.24 4.46
N ASN A 82 4.26 25.50 5.54
CA ASN A 82 4.67 26.03 6.84
C ASN A 82 6.13 25.70 7.16
N GLN A 83 6.95 26.72 7.48
CA GLN A 83 8.35 26.58 7.89
C GLN A 83 8.55 26.50 9.41
N ASN A 84 7.47 26.62 10.18
CA ASN A 84 7.48 26.53 11.64
C ASN A 84 7.09 25.10 12.05
N PRO A 85 8.05 24.27 12.51
CA PRO A 85 7.73 22.94 13.00
C PRO A 85 6.89 23.00 14.27
N GLN A 86 6.16 21.93 14.56
CA GLN A 86 5.47 21.75 15.82
C GLN A 86 6.46 21.93 16.99
N TYR A 87 6.11 22.77 17.96
CA TYR A 87 6.93 22.93 19.16
C TYR A 87 6.83 21.67 20.03
N VAL A 88 7.98 21.19 20.49
CA VAL A 88 8.06 20.15 21.50
C VAL A 88 8.39 20.80 22.83
N ARG A 89 7.51 20.63 23.81
CA ARG A 89 7.66 21.14 25.16
C ARG A 89 9.04 20.76 25.72
N ARG A 90 9.80 21.75 26.21
CA ARG A 90 11.11 21.54 26.86
C ARG A 90 10.93 21.31 28.36
N ASP A 91 11.86 20.58 28.98
CA ASP A 91 11.78 20.28 30.42
C ASP A 91 11.97 21.53 31.29
N ILE A 92 12.73 22.53 30.81
CA ILE A 92 12.95 23.81 31.51
C ILE A 92 11.72 24.74 31.54
N GLU A 93 10.62 24.35 30.92
CA GLU A 93 9.49 25.21 30.67
C GLU A 93 8.77 25.66 31.96
N GLU A 94 8.68 24.78 32.95
CA GLU A 94 8.09 25.12 34.26
C GLU A 94 8.95 26.14 35.01
N ASP A 95 10.28 25.98 34.97
CA ASP A 95 11.23 26.91 35.58
C ASP A 95 11.16 28.28 34.92
N LEU A 96 11.25 28.35 33.59
CA LEU A 96 11.17 29.62 32.85
C LEU A 96 9.81 30.30 33.06
N SER A 97 8.72 29.54 32.98
CA SER A 97 7.38 30.06 33.24
C SER A 97 7.28 30.62 34.66
N SER A 98 7.86 29.97 35.67
CA SER A 98 7.85 30.49 37.05
C SER A 98 8.62 31.79 37.22
N LEU A 99 9.67 32.03 36.43
CA LEU A 99 10.51 33.23 36.52
C LEU A 99 9.89 34.44 35.82
N LEU A 100 9.16 34.21 34.72
CA LEU A 100 8.54 35.28 33.96
C LEU A 100 7.32 35.87 34.69
N ARG A 101 7.48 37.04 35.30
CA ARG A 101 6.42 37.80 35.99
C ARG A 101 6.56 39.29 35.63
N PRO A 102 5.51 40.12 35.81
CA PRO A 102 5.67 41.57 35.65
C PRO A 102 6.85 42.09 36.48
N GLY A 103 7.76 42.83 35.86
CA GLY A 103 8.99 43.33 36.47
C GLY A 103 10.14 42.33 36.59
N SER A 104 10.11 41.24 35.83
CA SER A 104 11.19 40.23 35.79
C SER A 104 12.05 40.36 34.53
N PHE A 105 13.29 39.86 34.63
CA PHE A 105 14.17 39.65 33.48
C PHE A 105 14.66 38.20 33.48
N ALA A 106 14.30 37.42 32.46
CA ALA A 106 14.81 36.08 32.24
C ALA A 106 15.79 36.06 31.06
N LEU A 107 16.89 35.31 31.18
CA LEU A 107 17.88 35.16 30.13
C LEU A 107 18.11 33.66 29.84
N LEU A 108 17.74 33.22 28.65
CA LEU A 108 18.05 31.86 28.18
C LEU A 108 19.44 31.83 27.56
N VAL A 109 20.28 30.92 28.06
CA VAL A 109 21.68 30.78 27.69
C VAL A 109 21.96 29.37 27.18
N GLY A 110 22.75 29.22 26.13
CA GLY A 110 23.08 27.92 25.57
C GLY A 110 23.74 28.01 24.20
N ASP A 111 24.15 26.87 23.66
CA ASP A 111 24.83 26.78 22.37
C ASP A 111 23.99 27.31 21.20
N PRO A 112 24.61 27.67 20.06
CA PRO A 112 23.87 27.97 18.84
C PRO A 112 22.88 26.86 18.51
N THR A 113 21.73 27.23 17.95
CA THR A 113 20.70 26.28 17.50
C THR A 113 20.15 25.29 18.56
N CYS A 114 20.35 25.49 19.88
CA CYS A 114 19.76 24.63 20.92
C CYS A 114 18.25 24.87 21.18
N GLY A 115 17.66 25.87 20.53
CA GLY A 115 16.23 26.19 20.60
C GLY A 115 15.82 27.33 21.54
N LYS A 116 16.77 28.16 22.03
CA LYS A 116 16.51 29.25 22.99
C LYS A 116 15.35 30.16 22.59
N SER A 117 15.45 30.78 21.42
CA SER A 117 14.44 31.73 20.93
C SER A 117 13.09 31.06 20.70
N ARG A 118 13.07 29.76 20.33
CA ARG A 118 11.81 29.03 20.16
C ARG A 118 11.14 28.73 21.50
N THR A 119 11.90 28.23 22.48
CA THR A 119 11.40 27.97 23.83
C THR A 119 10.88 29.25 24.49
N ALA A 120 11.65 30.35 24.39
CA ALA A 120 11.24 31.66 24.89
C ALA A 120 9.92 32.13 24.25
N PHE A 121 9.78 31.99 22.93
CA PHE A 121 8.63 32.51 22.19
C PHE A 121 7.34 31.80 22.61
N GLU A 122 7.38 30.47 22.70
CA GLU A 122 6.21 29.65 23.01
C GLU A 122 5.72 29.91 24.45
N ILE A 123 6.65 30.01 25.40
CA ILE A 123 6.31 30.24 26.80
C ILE A 123 5.76 31.64 27.00
N VAL A 124 6.40 32.67 26.40
CA VAL A 124 5.95 34.05 26.53
C VAL A 124 4.61 34.27 25.84
N LYS A 125 4.42 33.71 24.64
CA LYS A 125 3.14 33.79 23.92
C LYS A 125 2.01 33.10 24.69
N SER A 126 2.28 31.94 25.29
CA SER A 126 1.32 31.20 26.10
C SER A 126 0.94 31.94 27.39
N LYS A 127 1.93 32.54 28.07
CA LYS A 127 1.72 33.19 29.38
C LYS A 127 1.17 34.61 29.29
N PHE A 128 1.55 35.36 28.26
CA PHE A 128 1.21 36.78 28.12
C PHE A 128 0.54 37.11 26.78
N PRO A 129 -0.53 36.41 26.36
CA PRO A 129 -1.15 36.62 25.05
C PRO A 129 -1.70 38.04 24.84
N GLY A 130 -2.09 38.72 25.93
CA GLY A 130 -2.60 40.09 25.91
C GLY A 130 -1.53 41.18 26.04
N TYR A 131 -0.25 40.84 26.15
CA TYR A 131 0.84 41.81 26.27
C TYR A 131 1.28 42.26 24.89
N ARG A 132 1.69 43.54 24.79
CA ARG A 132 2.35 44.06 23.59
C ARG A 132 3.82 43.69 23.62
N VAL A 133 4.37 43.26 22.48
CA VAL A 133 5.77 42.83 22.40
C VAL A 133 6.64 43.83 21.65
N PHE A 134 7.66 44.32 22.35
CA PHE A 134 8.67 45.24 21.84
C PHE A 134 9.95 44.49 21.53
N ARG A 135 10.57 44.81 20.40
CA ARG A 135 11.76 44.14 19.89
C ARG A 135 12.78 45.18 19.47
N PRO A 136 13.48 45.81 20.43
CA PRO A 136 14.48 46.82 20.08
C PRO A 136 15.61 46.19 19.27
N GLU A 137 16.14 46.89 18.28
CA GLU A 137 17.33 46.45 17.54
C GLU A 137 18.63 46.76 18.29
N ASP A 138 18.61 47.77 19.17
CA ASP A 138 19.77 48.23 19.94
C ASP A 138 19.39 48.86 21.30
N GLY A 139 20.39 49.34 22.04
CA GLY A 139 20.20 49.93 23.36
C GLY A 139 19.47 51.28 23.37
N ALA A 140 19.49 52.03 22.27
CA ALA A 140 18.77 53.30 22.17
C ALA A 140 17.27 53.04 21.99
N GLU A 141 16.90 52.13 21.08
CA GLU A 141 15.50 51.71 20.88
C GLU A 141 14.93 51.04 22.13
N PHE A 142 15.77 50.31 22.89
CA PHE A 142 15.35 49.77 24.19
C PHE A 142 14.88 50.88 25.13
N SER A 143 15.67 51.94 25.29
CA SER A 143 15.30 53.08 26.15
C SER A 143 14.01 53.76 25.67
N GLU A 144 13.80 53.89 24.36
CA GLU A 144 12.54 54.41 23.81
C GLU A 144 11.35 53.51 24.16
N CYS A 145 11.49 52.19 24.01
CA CYS A 145 10.43 51.22 24.34
C CYS A 145 9.99 51.31 25.81
N VAL A 146 10.96 51.52 26.72
CA VAL A 146 10.70 51.68 28.15
C VAL A 146 9.89 52.95 28.42
N SER A 147 10.29 54.08 27.83
CA SER A 147 9.66 55.39 28.07
C SER A 147 8.27 55.58 27.44
N LEU A 148 7.82 54.67 26.56
CA LEU A 148 6.49 54.76 25.94
C LEU A 148 5.35 54.64 26.97
N SER A 149 4.57 55.71 27.13
CA SER A 149 3.42 55.76 28.05
C SER A 149 2.18 55.10 27.43
N GLY A 150 1.41 54.32 28.20
CA GLY A 150 0.11 53.76 27.79
C GLY A 150 0.05 52.27 27.43
N ALA A 151 1.15 51.52 27.58
CA ALA A 151 1.12 50.05 27.67
C ALA A 151 1.62 49.63 29.05
N GLU A 152 0.70 49.29 29.95
CA GLU A 152 1.06 48.75 31.27
C GLU A 152 1.50 47.28 31.15
N ASP A 153 0.98 46.56 30.13
CA ASP A 153 1.32 45.17 29.82
C ASP A 153 2.34 45.05 28.67
N LYS A 154 3.64 45.12 28.99
CA LYS A 154 4.74 45.06 28.01
C LYS A 154 5.63 43.83 28.17
N VAL A 155 5.97 43.21 27.05
CA VAL A 155 7.09 42.27 26.93
C VAL A 155 8.18 42.93 26.09
N ILE A 156 9.42 42.95 26.58
CA ILE A 156 10.59 43.41 25.81
C ILE A 156 11.46 42.18 25.48
N TRP A 157 11.63 41.93 24.19
CA TRP A 157 12.37 40.78 23.66
C TRP A 157 13.78 41.20 23.25
N LEU A 158 14.78 40.73 23.97
CA LEU A 158 16.20 41.00 23.76
C LEU A 158 16.87 39.79 23.08
N ASP A 159 16.65 39.66 21.78
CA ASP A 159 17.26 38.57 21.00
C ASP A 159 18.76 38.77 20.84
N ASP A 160 19.57 37.76 21.15
CA ASP A 160 21.02 37.85 21.17
C ASP A 160 21.51 39.05 22.00
N LEU A 161 21.33 38.95 23.32
CA LEU A 161 21.61 40.00 24.30
C LEU A 161 23.01 40.61 24.13
N ASP A 162 23.99 39.85 23.62
CA ASP A 162 25.35 40.32 23.36
C ASP A 162 25.42 41.53 22.41
N ARG A 163 24.43 41.70 21.52
CA ARG A 163 24.30 42.89 20.64
C ARG A 163 24.06 44.18 21.44
N PHE A 164 23.40 44.07 22.58
CA PHE A 164 23.04 45.21 23.44
C PHE A 164 24.10 45.52 24.50
N LEU A 165 25.20 44.75 24.53
CA LEU A 165 26.33 44.93 25.44
C LEU A 165 27.44 45.80 24.84
N ALA A 166 27.32 46.16 23.55
CA ALA A 166 28.20 47.08 22.82
C ALA A 166 27.43 48.36 22.44
N PRO A 167 28.12 49.51 22.24
CA PRO A 167 27.46 50.77 21.87
C PRO A 167 26.66 50.66 20.55
N PRO A 168 25.40 51.15 20.50
CA PRO A 168 24.63 51.71 21.62
C PRO A 168 24.11 50.61 22.55
N PHE A 169 24.63 50.57 23.78
CA PHE A 169 24.33 49.54 24.79
C PHE A 169 23.13 49.95 25.64
N ILE A 170 22.48 48.99 26.32
CA ILE A 170 21.37 49.29 27.22
C ILE A 170 21.87 50.01 28.49
N PRO A 171 21.41 51.25 28.78
CA PRO A 171 21.75 51.91 30.04
C PRO A 171 21.14 51.15 31.23
N THR A 172 21.92 50.92 32.29
CA THR A 172 21.41 50.23 33.49
C THR A 172 20.22 50.96 34.13
N SER A 173 20.16 52.29 34.00
CA SER A 173 19.03 53.11 34.46
C SER A 173 17.74 52.81 33.71
N SER A 174 17.79 52.64 32.38
CA SER A 174 16.61 52.28 31.58
C SER A 174 16.17 50.85 31.85
N LEU A 175 17.12 49.94 32.11
CA LEU A 175 16.81 48.57 32.51
C LEU A 175 16.12 48.52 33.88
N ASP A 176 16.64 49.25 34.87
CA ASP A 176 16.04 49.38 36.20
C ASP A 176 14.64 50.03 36.12
N GLU A 177 14.46 51.02 35.25
CA GLU A 177 13.17 51.62 34.97
C GLU A 177 12.18 50.62 34.39
N ALA A 178 12.58 49.83 33.38
CA ALA A 178 11.73 48.81 32.77
C ALA A 178 11.18 47.81 33.80
N LEU A 179 12.05 47.33 34.70
CA LEU A 179 11.69 46.39 35.76
C LEU A 179 10.75 47.03 36.79
N ARG A 180 10.98 48.31 37.14
CA ARG A 180 10.12 49.08 38.04
C ARG A 180 8.73 49.37 37.45
N THR A 181 8.65 49.55 36.14
CA THR A 181 7.38 49.71 35.40
C THR A 181 6.73 48.37 35.04
N GLU A 182 7.10 47.29 35.73
CA GLU A 182 6.53 45.96 35.59
C GLU A 182 6.64 45.32 34.18
N ALA A 183 7.55 45.81 33.32
CA ALA A 183 7.80 45.17 32.04
C ALA A 183 8.40 43.78 32.23
N VAL A 184 8.03 42.84 31.36
CA VAL A 184 8.60 41.49 31.32
C VAL A 184 9.72 41.47 30.29
N LEU A 185 10.95 41.27 30.72
CA LEU A 185 12.10 41.18 29.83
C LEU A 185 12.47 39.71 29.60
N ILE A 186 12.66 39.34 28.35
CA ILE A 186 13.19 38.03 27.98
C ILE A 186 14.34 38.21 27.01
N GLY A 187 15.48 37.59 27.31
CA GLY A 187 16.66 37.61 26.46
C GLY A 187 17.14 36.22 26.08
N THR A 188 17.86 36.15 24.97
CA THR A 188 18.61 34.96 24.55
C THR A 188 20.09 35.33 24.45
N MET A 189 20.99 34.40 24.81
CA MET A 189 22.43 34.63 24.67
C MET A 189 23.16 33.31 24.43
N ARG A 190 24.31 33.37 23.76
CA ARG A 190 25.18 32.20 23.64
C ARG A 190 25.99 31.98 24.92
N ALA A 191 26.23 30.72 25.28
CA ALA A 191 26.98 30.36 26.48
C ALA A 191 28.42 30.89 26.44
N ASP A 192 29.11 30.72 25.31
CA ASP A 192 30.47 31.25 25.08
C ASP A 192 30.57 32.77 25.27
N ARG A 193 29.55 33.52 24.83
CA ARG A 193 29.48 34.97 25.01
C ARG A 193 29.27 35.38 26.46
N LEU A 194 28.48 34.62 27.23
CA LEU A 194 28.29 34.90 28.65
C LEU A 194 29.58 34.62 29.44
N ASP A 195 30.33 33.58 29.08
CA ASP A 195 31.60 33.22 29.73
C ASP A 195 32.65 34.33 29.62
N LEU A 196 32.67 35.07 28.51
CA LEU A 196 33.53 36.23 28.30
C LEU A 196 33.26 37.36 29.31
N LEU A 197 32.06 37.40 29.92
CA LEU A 197 31.72 38.36 30.95
C LEU A 197 32.24 37.96 32.34
N SER A 198 32.88 36.79 32.49
CA SER A 198 33.38 36.35 33.80
C SER A 198 34.59 37.18 34.29
N PRO A 199 34.80 37.31 35.61
CA PRO A 199 35.95 38.06 36.16
C PRO A 199 37.33 37.54 35.73
N ARG A 200 37.40 36.30 35.20
CA ARG A 200 38.65 35.67 34.76
C ARG A 200 39.20 36.32 33.48
N TYR A 201 38.35 36.64 32.52
CA TYR A 201 38.75 37.25 31.24
C TYR A 201 39.06 38.76 31.35
N GLU A 202 38.70 39.39 32.48
CA GLU A 202 38.90 40.82 32.72
C GLU A 202 40.39 41.21 32.89
N ARG A 203 41.24 40.26 33.32
CA ARG A 203 42.63 40.52 33.74
C ARG A 203 43.59 40.86 32.58
N GLY A 204 43.20 40.60 31.33
CA GLY A 204 44.01 40.87 30.12
C GLY A 204 43.48 41.99 29.22
N LEU A 205 42.36 42.63 29.58
CA LEU A 205 41.69 43.62 28.73
C LEU A 205 42.19 45.05 28.97
N ASN A 206 42.18 45.87 27.91
CA ASN A 206 42.43 47.32 27.98
C ASN A 206 41.33 48.06 28.79
N HIS A 207 41.58 49.30 29.17
CA HIS A 207 40.70 50.07 30.08
C HIS A 207 39.27 50.27 29.50
N GLU A 208 39.18 50.54 28.20
CA GLU A 208 37.91 50.75 27.50
C GLU A 208 37.07 49.45 27.45
N THR A 209 37.66 48.34 27.02
CA THR A 209 36.99 47.04 26.95
C THR A 209 36.61 46.52 28.34
N ARG A 210 37.45 46.79 29.36
CA ARG A 210 37.13 46.45 30.75
C ARG A 210 35.88 47.18 31.26
N THR A 211 35.73 48.44 30.88
CA THR A 211 34.56 49.25 31.26
C THR A 211 33.29 48.71 30.59
N LEU A 212 33.37 48.35 29.31
CA LEU A 212 32.26 47.72 28.57
C LEU A 212 31.87 46.35 29.18
N VAL A 213 32.83 45.48 29.48
CA VAL A 213 32.56 44.16 30.11
C VAL A 213 31.92 44.31 31.50
N ARG A 214 32.30 45.33 32.28
CA ARG A 214 31.67 45.62 33.58
C ARG A 214 30.23 46.11 33.43
N ALA A 215 29.96 47.00 32.48
CA ALA A 215 28.60 47.45 32.16
C ALA A 215 27.73 46.28 31.70
N ALA A 216 28.27 45.44 30.81
CA ALA A 216 27.62 44.24 30.32
C ALA A 216 27.29 43.24 31.45
N ARG A 217 28.23 43.03 32.38
CA ARG A 217 28.01 42.20 33.59
C ARG A 217 26.93 42.78 34.50
N ALA A 218 26.84 44.11 34.61
CA ALA A 218 25.79 44.75 35.41
C ALA A 218 24.38 44.53 34.82
N ILE A 219 24.27 44.45 33.48
CA ILE A 219 23.03 44.11 32.78
C ILE A 219 22.66 42.64 33.05
N THR A 220 23.58 41.70 32.80
CA THR A 220 23.30 40.27 32.97
C THR A 220 23.06 39.87 34.43
N ALA A 221 23.64 40.59 35.40
CA ALA A 221 23.39 40.37 36.83
C ALA A 221 21.93 40.63 37.28
N ARG A 222 21.14 41.34 36.47
CA ARG A 222 19.70 41.57 36.71
C ARG A 222 18.81 40.49 36.10
N ALA A 223 19.37 39.58 35.31
CA ALA A 223 18.64 38.50 34.69
C ALA A 223 18.66 37.24 35.55
N HIS A 224 17.53 36.53 35.59
CA HIS A 224 17.49 35.13 35.97
C HIS A 224 17.98 34.28 34.80
N VAL A 225 19.21 33.77 34.93
CA VAL A 225 19.86 32.95 33.90
C VAL A 225 19.37 31.50 33.97
N LEU A 226 18.88 31.00 32.84
CA LEU A 226 18.54 29.58 32.66
C LEU A 226 19.36 29.01 31.49
N TYR A 227 19.98 27.86 31.73
CA TYR A 227 20.74 27.17 30.70
C TYR A 227 19.86 26.18 29.95
N LEU A 228 19.93 26.23 28.62
CA LEU A 228 19.25 25.31 27.72
C LEU A 228 20.28 24.43 27.00
N ASP A 229 20.25 23.15 27.34
CA ASP A 229 21.11 22.15 26.71
C ASP A 229 20.69 21.91 25.25
N ARG A 230 21.71 21.78 24.39
CA ARG A 230 21.58 21.36 23.00
C ARG A 230 21.13 19.92 22.90
N ASN A 231 21.62 19.06 23.79
CA ASN A 231 21.26 17.66 23.83
C ASN A 231 19.98 17.47 24.62
N TRP A 232 18.94 16.99 23.93
CA TRP A 232 17.63 16.81 24.52
C TRP A 232 17.61 15.59 25.44
N GLY A 233 16.91 15.72 26.57
CA GLY A 233 16.70 14.61 27.51
C GLY A 233 15.88 13.48 26.91
N THR A 234 15.90 12.30 27.54
CA THR A 234 15.16 11.11 27.07
C THR A 234 13.66 11.38 26.88
N GLU A 235 13.05 12.14 27.80
CA GLU A 235 11.63 12.47 27.74
C GLU A 235 11.32 13.51 26.66
N GLU A 236 12.19 14.51 26.47
CA GLU A 236 12.08 15.48 25.37
C GLU A 236 12.15 14.77 24.00
N VAL A 237 13.10 13.83 23.82
CA VAL A 237 13.23 13.04 22.59
C VAL A 237 12.04 12.11 22.38
N LYS A 238 11.50 11.49 23.43
CA LYS A 238 10.26 10.69 23.33
C LYS A 238 9.11 11.56 22.81
N ARG A 239 8.88 12.74 23.39
CA ARG A 239 7.84 13.68 22.93
C ARG A 239 8.04 14.05 21.45
N ALA A 240 9.28 14.30 21.04
CA ALA A 240 9.60 14.63 19.64
C ALA A 240 9.33 13.46 18.67
N LYS A 241 9.65 12.22 19.04
CA LYS A 241 9.42 11.03 18.20
C LYS A 241 7.94 10.79 17.90
N TRP A 242 7.05 11.16 18.82
CA TRP A 242 5.60 11.04 18.68
C TRP A 242 4.92 12.30 18.11
N SER A 243 5.71 13.29 17.66
CA SER A 243 5.16 14.48 17.01
C SER A 243 4.42 14.12 15.72
N ALA A 244 3.30 14.79 15.48
CA ALA A 244 2.56 14.68 14.22
C ALA A 244 3.27 15.39 13.06
N ASP A 245 4.27 16.24 13.37
CA ASP A 245 5.12 16.88 12.38
C ASP A 245 6.27 15.94 11.99
N PRO A 246 6.32 15.48 10.73
CA PRO A 246 7.32 14.51 10.30
C PRO A 246 8.75 15.04 10.42
N ARG A 247 8.96 16.37 10.32
CA ARG A 247 10.29 16.99 10.45
C ARG A 247 10.84 16.81 11.86
N VAL A 248 9.97 16.96 12.86
CA VAL A 248 10.32 16.82 14.28
C VAL A 248 10.61 15.36 14.62
N ALA A 249 9.74 14.45 14.16
CA ALA A 249 9.92 13.02 14.36
C ALA A 249 11.21 12.50 13.70
N GLU A 250 11.56 13.03 12.53
CA GLU A 250 12.82 12.75 11.82
C GLU A 250 14.03 13.28 12.58
N ALA A 251 14.06 14.57 12.95
CA ALA A 251 15.11 15.17 13.75
C ALA A 251 15.35 14.43 15.07
N ALA A 252 14.29 13.89 15.69
CA ALA A 252 14.37 13.10 16.90
C ALA A 252 15.14 11.77 16.74
N ARG A 253 15.15 11.17 15.54
CA ARG A 253 15.94 9.96 15.24
C ARG A 253 17.45 10.25 15.27
N HIS A 254 17.83 11.45 14.86
CA HIS A 254 19.21 11.93 14.79
C HIS A 254 19.64 12.75 16.01
N SER A 255 18.82 12.77 17.06
CA SER A 255 19.02 13.58 18.27
C SER A 255 20.36 13.34 18.99
N LYS A 256 20.90 12.12 18.93
CA LYS A 256 22.18 11.78 19.56
C LYS A 256 23.40 12.27 18.78
N GLU A 257 23.28 12.42 17.47
CA GLU A 257 24.40 12.77 16.59
C GLU A 257 24.45 14.28 16.34
N TYR A 258 23.31 14.92 16.09
CA TYR A 258 23.24 16.36 15.75
C TYR A 258 22.50 17.21 16.78
N GLY A 259 21.56 16.62 17.52
CA GLY A 259 20.58 17.36 18.31
C GLY A 259 19.37 17.81 17.48
N VAL A 260 18.17 17.74 18.08
CA VAL A 260 16.89 17.95 17.36
C VAL A 260 16.79 19.33 16.74
N ALA A 261 17.12 20.37 17.52
CA ALA A 261 16.97 21.75 17.09
C ALA A 261 18.01 22.15 16.02
N GLU A 262 19.23 21.61 16.09
CA GLU A 262 20.25 21.83 15.06
C GLU A 262 19.87 21.16 13.75
N TYR A 263 19.38 19.92 13.78
CA TYR A 263 18.91 19.22 12.58
C TYR A 263 17.80 19.99 11.84
N LEU A 264 16.87 20.58 12.60
CA LEU A 264 15.77 21.37 12.05
C LEU A 264 16.24 22.72 11.48
N ALA A 265 17.28 23.32 12.05
CA ALA A 265 17.74 24.67 11.69
C ALA A 265 18.84 24.68 10.62
N ALA A 266 19.86 23.82 10.77
CA ALA A 266 21.03 23.77 9.90
C ALA A 266 20.75 23.02 8.60
N GLY A 267 19.98 21.93 8.64
CA GLY A 267 19.72 21.08 7.48
C GLY A 267 19.15 21.79 6.24
N PRO A 268 18.06 22.57 6.36
CA PRO A 268 17.51 23.30 5.22
C PRO A 268 18.48 24.32 4.62
N GLN A 269 19.31 24.95 5.45
CA GLN A 269 20.28 25.95 5.02
C GLN A 269 21.45 25.28 4.29
N LEU A 270 22.04 24.24 4.87
CA LEU A 270 23.08 23.42 4.25
C LEU A 270 22.60 22.83 2.92
N TYR A 271 21.37 22.32 2.87
CA TYR A 271 20.80 21.81 1.63
C TYR A 271 20.71 22.88 0.54
N LEU A 272 20.22 24.08 0.88
CA LEU A 272 20.13 25.19 -0.05
C LEU A 272 21.51 25.67 -0.52
N GLU A 273 22.46 25.76 0.41
CA GLU A 273 23.86 26.12 0.12
C GLU A 273 24.48 25.13 -0.88
N TRP A 274 24.29 23.83 -0.65
CA TRP A 274 24.75 22.79 -1.57
C TRP A 274 24.09 22.89 -2.95
N GLN A 275 22.79 23.15 -3.04
CA GLN A 275 22.12 23.32 -4.33
C GLN A 275 22.62 24.56 -5.09
N ASN A 276 22.88 25.67 -4.38
CA ASN A 276 23.38 26.90 -4.99
C ASN A 276 24.84 26.80 -5.44
N ALA A 277 25.65 26.03 -4.73
CA ALA A 277 27.09 25.88 -4.99
C ALA A 277 27.43 25.39 -6.40
N TRP A 278 26.48 24.76 -7.11
CA TRP A 278 26.64 24.34 -8.51
C TRP A 278 26.78 25.49 -9.51
N ALA A 279 26.48 26.74 -9.14
CA ALA A 279 26.58 27.86 -10.07
C ALA A 279 28.05 28.17 -10.45
N PRO A 280 28.31 28.59 -11.72
CA PRO A 280 29.67 28.86 -12.15
C PRO A 280 30.39 29.91 -11.29
N GLY A 281 31.58 29.56 -10.80
CA GLY A 281 32.40 30.44 -9.96
C GLY A 281 32.01 30.50 -8.47
N LEU A 282 31.09 29.65 -8.01
CA LEU A 282 30.89 29.37 -6.58
C LEU A 282 31.74 28.17 -6.14
N HIS A 283 31.12 27.06 -5.72
CA HIS A 283 31.80 25.85 -5.23
C HIS A 283 31.34 24.57 -5.95
N PRO A 284 31.34 24.52 -7.30
CA PRO A 284 30.78 23.38 -8.02
C PRO A 284 31.60 22.09 -7.82
N ARG A 285 32.90 22.17 -7.51
CA ARG A 285 33.69 20.97 -7.16
C ARG A 285 33.31 20.47 -5.78
N GLY A 286 33.19 21.36 -4.79
CA GLY A 286 32.72 21.02 -3.45
C GLY A 286 31.32 20.40 -3.50
N ALA A 287 30.41 20.97 -4.30
CA ALA A 287 29.07 20.45 -4.47
C ALA A 287 29.07 19.02 -5.05
N ALA A 288 29.99 18.72 -5.97
CA ALA A 288 30.18 17.38 -6.52
C ALA A 288 30.73 16.38 -5.49
N ILE A 289 31.65 16.81 -4.63
CA ILE A 289 32.19 16.00 -3.52
C ILE A 289 31.09 15.64 -2.53
N VAL A 290 30.27 16.63 -2.14
CA VAL A 290 29.12 16.42 -1.26
C VAL A 290 28.11 15.47 -1.92
N ALA A 291 27.86 15.62 -3.22
CA ALA A 291 26.97 14.72 -3.97
C ALA A 291 27.45 13.26 -3.93
N ALA A 292 28.74 13.01 -4.14
CA ALA A 292 29.30 11.67 -4.04
C ALA A 292 29.10 11.06 -2.64
N ALA A 293 29.36 11.83 -1.58
CA ALA A 293 29.17 11.36 -0.20
C ALA A 293 27.69 11.08 0.12
N VAL A 294 26.77 11.97 -0.33
CA VAL A 294 25.33 11.81 -0.17
C VAL A 294 24.83 10.56 -0.90
N ASP A 295 25.32 10.30 -2.09
CA ASP A 295 24.88 9.16 -2.90
C ASP A 295 25.47 7.83 -2.42
N LEU A 296 26.69 7.80 -1.88
CA LEU A 296 27.20 6.63 -1.13
C LEU A 296 26.29 6.31 0.07
N LYS A 297 25.84 7.33 0.80
CA LYS A 297 24.88 7.16 1.90
C LYS A 297 23.53 6.64 1.41
N ARG A 298 23.02 7.18 0.29
CA ARG A 298 21.77 6.71 -0.35
C ARG A 298 21.90 5.28 -0.87
N ALA A 299 23.08 4.89 -1.34
CA ALA A 299 23.41 3.52 -1.74
C ALA A 299 23.44 2.57 -0.55
N GLY A 300 23.61 3.05 0.69
CA GLY A 300 23.46 2.27 1.91
C GLY A 300 24.67 2.30 2.84
N ILE A 301 25.75 3.01 2.47
CA ILE A 301 26.95 3.14 3.27
C ILE A 301 26.68 3.97 4.53
N LYS A 302 27.01 3.41 5.70
CA LYS A 302 26.91 4.10 7.00
C LYS A 302 28.29 4.45 7.57
N ALA A 303 29.30 3.68 7.20
CA ALA A 303 30.68 3.97 7.54
C ALA A 303 31.12 5.36 7.03
N PRO A 304 32.09 6.01 7.70
CA PRO A 304 32.79 7.15 7.14
C PRO A 304 33.41 6.78 5.78
N VAL A 305 33.44 7.74 4.86
CA VAL A 305 33.98 7.60 3.50
C VAL A 305 35.32 8.32 3.40
N SER A 306 36.29 7.72 2.71
CA SER A 306 37.63 8.29 2.61
C SER A 306 37.68 9.49 1.66
N ARG A 307 38.64 10.38 1.89
CA ARG A 307 38.96 11.50 1.00
C ARG A 307 39.23 11.02 -0.43
N GLU A 308 40.05 9.99 -0.57
CA GLU A 308 40.47 9.44 -1.86
C GLU A 308 39.26 8.96 -2.68
N LEU A 309 38.31 8.28 -2.04
CA LEU A 309 37.09 7.82 -2.69
C LEU A 309 36.23 9.00 -3.18
N LEU A 310 36.08 10.04 -2.35
CA LEU A 310 35.34 11.25 -2.73
C LEU A 310 36.02 12.01 -3.87
N GLU A 311 37.35 12.14 -3.83
CA GLU A 311 38.14 12.74 -4.91
C GLU A 311 38.01 11.97 -6.23
N ARG A 312 37.83 10.65 -6.20
CA ARG A 312 37.56 9.87 -7.42
C ARG A 312 36.13 10.04 -7.91
N LEU A 313 35.14 9.88 -7.02
CA LEU A 313 33.73 9.87 -7.41
C LEU A 313 33.18 11.24 -7.82
N HIS A 314 33.71 12.34 -7.25
CA HIS A 314 33.16 13.67 -7.52
C HIS A 314 33.26 14.10 -8.99
N GLU A 315 34.29 13.64 -9.72
CA GLU A 315 34.50 14.00 -11.12
C GLU A 315 33.29 13.59 -11.98
N ILE A 316 32.65 12.46 -11.66
CA ILE A 316 31.43 11.98 -12.36
C ILE A 316 30.33 13.03 -12.28
N TYR A 317 30.03 13.51 -11.07
CA TYR A 317 28.99 14.52 -10.84
C TYR A 317 29.33 15.85 -11.48
N LEU A 318 30.61 16.25 -11.39
CA LEU A 318 31.08 17.50 -11.98
C LEU A 318 30.91 17.47 -13.51
N GLN A 319 31.31 16.38 -14.17
CA GLN A 319 31.15 16.21 -15.62
C GLN A 319 29.68 16.21 -16.04
N GLN A 320 28.81 15.48 -15.33
CA GLN A 320 27.37 15.42 -15.61
C GLN A 320 26.70 16.80 -15.57
N ARG A 321 27.18 17.72 -14.74
CA ARG A 321 26.62 19.07 -14.56
C ARG A 321 27.26 20.16 -15.41
N GLY A 322 28.30 19.86 -16.20
CA GLY A 322 28.93 20.81 -17.12
C GLY A 322 30.46 20.88 -17.05
N GLY A 323 31.07 20.11 -16.15
CA GLY A 323 32.51 19.94 -16.04
C GLY A 323 33.25 21.26 -15.88
N ILE A 324 34.27 21.46 -16.71
CA ILE A 324 35.13 22.66 -16.67
C ILE A 324 34.38 23.98 -16.92
N ARG A 325 33.19 23.95 -17.54
CA ARG A 325 32.39 25.16 -17.80
C ARG A 325 31.88 25.81 -16.52
N LEU A 326 31.75 25.03 -15.44
CA LEU A 326 31.37 25.53 -14.12
C LEU A 326 32.52 26.28 -13.41
N ARG A 327 33.74 26.26 -13.98
CA ARG A 327 34.95 26.84 -13.37
C ARG A 327 35.20 26.29 -11.96
N PRO A 328 35.40 24.98 -11.83
CA PRO A 328 35.61 24.34 -10.54
C PRO A 328 36.86 24.88 -9.84
N GLU A 329 36.69 25.17 -8.56
CA GLU A 329 37.72 25.58 -7.63
C GLU A 329 38.78 24.47 -7.41
N PRO A 330 39.97 24.80 -6.87
CA PRO A 330 40.95 23.81 -6.43
C PRO A 330 40.36 22.82 -5.41
N ILE A 331 40.84 21.57 -5.44
CA ILE A 331 40.29 20.49 -4.59
C ILE A 331 40.37 20.80 -3.08
N LEU A 332 41.42 21.49 -2.65
CA LEU A 332 41.58 21.89 -1.24
C LEU A 332 40.52 22.91 -0.81
N ASP A 333 40.19 23.87 -1.69
CA ASP A 333 39.17 24.89 -1.42
C ASP A 333 37.78 24.25 -1.40
N ALA A 334 37.54 23.25 -2.25
CA ALA A 334 36.31 22.47 -2.28
C ALA A 334 36.05 21.72 -0.96
N PHE A 335 37.09 21.06 -0.40
CA PHE A 335 36.97 20.41 0.92
C PHE A 335 36.86 21.42 2.05
N HIS A 336 37.62 22.52 2.01
CA HIS A 336 37.51 23.57 3.02
C HIS A 336 36.07 24.09 3.12
N TRP A 337 35.45 24.40 1.98
CA TRP A 337 34.04 24.81 1.92
C TRP A 337 33.10 23.71 2.43
N ALA A 338 33.25 22.46 1.99
CA ALA A 338 32.35 21.38 2.40
C ALA A 338 32.45 21.03 3.90
N LEU A 339 33.60 21.28 4.52
CA LEU A 339 33.89 21.02 5.93
C LEU A 339 33.58 22.22 6.84
N GLU A 340 33.27 23.39 6.27
CA GLU A 340 33.00 24.61 7.04
C GLU A 340 31.70 24.43 7.87
N PRO A 341 31.77 24.50 9.21
CA PRO A 341 30.60 24.30 10.05
C PRO A 341 29.61 25.46 9.90
N LEU A 342 28.36 25.14 9.61
CA LEU A 342 27.24 26.05 9.77
C LEU A 342 26.81 26.11 11.23
N HIS A 343 26.79 27.32 11.79
CA HIS A 343 26.51 27.63 13.20
C HIS A 343 27.54 27.10 14.20
N ALA A 344 27.49 25.82 14.55
CA ALA A 344 28.29 25.24 15.64
C ALA A 344 29.06 23.99 15.22
N THR A 345 28.38 22.97 14.67
CA THR A 345 29.03 21.67 14.40
C THR A 345 28.60 20.98 13.11
N SER A 346 27.50 21.40 12.49
CA SER A 346 26.98 20.74 11.27
C SER A 346 27.57 21.39 10.02
N SER A 347 28.21 20.62 9.16
CA SER A 347 28.74 21.01 7.86
C SER A 347 28.18 20.07 6.77
N LEU A 348 28.41 20.36 5.50
CA LEU A 348 27.96 19.50 4.40
C LEU A 348 28.61 18.11 4.47
N LEU A 349 29.92 18.09 4.78
CA LEU A 349 30.69 16.93 5.15
C LEU A 349 31.23 17.09 6.57
N MET A 350 31.06 16.08 7.40
CA MET A 350 31.57 16.09 8.77
C MET A 350 32.83 15.23 8.87
N PRO A 351 33.92 15.76 9.43
CA PRO A 351 35.12 14.97 9.70
C PRO A 351 34.87 14.01 10.87
N VAL A 352 35.30 12.76 10.73
CA VAL A 352 35.21 11.74 11.78
C VAL A 352 36.59 11.41 12.33
N GLU A 353 37.52 11.08 11.43
CA GLU A 353 38.94 10.83 11.67
C GLU A 353 39.75 11.46 10.53
N ASP A 354 41.07 11.37 10.58
CA ASP A 354 41.96 11.91 9.52
C ASP A 354 41.53 11.37 8.15
N ASP A 355 41.19 12.29 7.23
CA ASP A 355 40.72 12.02 5.86
C ASP A 355 39.46 11.11 5.73
N MET A 356 38.66 10.98 6.79
CA MET A 356 37.40 10.22 6.79
C MET A 356 36.20 11.12 7.09
N PHE A 357 35.18 11.06 6.23
CA PHE A 357 34.06 12.00 6.25
C PHE A 357 32.70 11.30 6.30
N LYS A 358 31.68 12.00 6.77
CA LYS A 358 30.28 11.61 6.60
C LYS A 358 29.48 12.75 5.99
N ALA A 359 28.62 12.43 5.03
CA ALA A 359 27.62 13.39 4.57
C ALA A 359 26.59 13.65 5.67
N TYR A 360 26.20 14.91 5.81
CA TYR A 360 25.14 15.29 6.75
C TYR A 360 23.81 14.62 6.39
N ASP A 361 23.23 13.87 7.35
CA ASP A 361 22.09 12.97 7.11
C ASP A 361 20.89 13.65 6.46
N TYR A 362 20.68 14.92 6.80
CA TYR A 362 19.62 15.74 6.25
C TYR A 362 19.66 15.83 4.73
N LEU A 363 20.86 15.88 4.13
CA LEU A 363 21.01 16.09 2.68
C LEU A 363 20.43 14.93 1.88
N ALA A 364 20.69 13.68 2.31
CA ALA A 364 20.16 12.49 1.67
C ALA A 364 18.63 12.38 1.83
N GLU A 365 18.11 12.74 3.02
CA GLU A 365 16.67 12.71 3.30
C GLU A 365 15.92 13.82 2.56
N ALA A 366 16.49 15.02 2.46
CA ALA A 366 15.93 16.14 1.71
C ALA A 366 15.85 15.81 0.21
N LEU A 367 16.92 15.25 -0.36
CA LEU A 367 16.95 14.86 -1.76
C LEU A 367 15.87 13.80 -2.09
N ALA A 368 15.65 12.84 -1.18
CA ALA A 368 14.59 11.84 -1.33
C ALA A 368 13.17 12.46 -1.25
N ARG A 369 12.97 13.49 -0.41
CA ARG A 369 11.66 14.17 -0.24
C ARG A 369 11.24 14.97 -1.47
N GLU A 370 12.16 15.58 -2.20
CA GLU A 370 11.83 16.39 -3.38
C GLU A 370 11.37 15.57 -4.59
N GLY A 371 11.57 14.25 -4.59
CA GLY A 371 11.23 13.37 -5.72
C GLY A 371 12.03 13.66 -7.00
N ARG A 372 13.04 14.54 -6.93
CA ARG A 372 13.91 14.96 -8.04
C ARG A 372 15.28 14.27 -8.04
N ALA A 373 15.49 13.33 -7.11
CA ALA A 373 16.75 12.63 -6.98
C ALA A 373 16.96 11.67 -8.17
N SER A 374 17.99 11.91 -8.97
CA SER A 374 18.50 10.87 -9.87
C SER A 374 18.98 9.67 -9.05
N ALA A 375 18.95 8.48 -9.65
CA ALA A 375 19.60 7.31 -9.07
C ALA A 375 21.11 7.61 -8.90
N PRO A 376 21.75 7.10 -7.82
CA PRO A 376 23.20 7.15 -7.71
C PRO A 376 23.85 6.54 -8.98
N PRO A 377 24.93 7.14 -9.51
CA PRO A 377 25.69 6.59 -10.63
C PRO A 377 26.17 5.16 -10.37
N ASP A 378 26.36 4.40 -11.44
CA ASP A 378 26.78 2.99 -11.42
C ASP A 378 28.10 2.83 -10.64
N GLU A 379 29.07 3.71 -10.87
CA GLU A 379 30.38 3.69 -10.22
C GLU A 379 30.31 3.89 -8.69
N VAL A 380 29.25 4.55 -8.21
CA VAL A 380 29.00 4.71 -6.77
C VAL A 380 28.53 3.40 -6.17
N TRP A 381 27.66 2.66 -6.87
CA TRP A 381 27.26 1.32 -6.44
C TRP A 381 28.44 0.36 -6.45
N GLU A 382 29.25 0.37 -7.51
CA GLU A 382 30.47 -0.45 -7.60
C GLU A 382 31.42 -0.17 -6.43
N SER A 383 31.76 1.10 -6.20
CA SER A 383 32.66 1.50 -5.11
C SER A 383 32.08 1.17 -3.72
N ALA A 384 30.76 1.37 -3.54
CA ALA A 384 30.06 0.99 -2.31
C ALA A 384 30.13 -0.53 -2.06
N ILE A 385 30.11 -1.34 -3.11
CA ILE A 385 30.21 -2.79 -3.00
C ILE A 385 31.66 -3.24 -2.83
N ASP A 386 32.63 -2.67 -3.52
CA ASP A 386 33.98 -3.23 -3.60
C ASP A 386 34.91 -2.79 -2.47
N GLU A 387 34.70 -1.59 -1.90
CA GLU A 387 35.65 -0.96 -0.98
C GLU A 387 35.22 -1.00 0.49
N PHE A 388 33.94 -1.26 0.77
CA PHE A 388 33.41 -1.23 2.14
C PHE A 388 33.37 -2.60 2.82
N SER A 389 33.05 -2.60 4.11
CA SER A 389 32.93 -3.82 4.91
C SER A 389 31.73 -4.69 4.48
N PRO A 390 31.76 -6.01 4.73
CA PRO A 390 30.60 -6.87 4.50
C PRO A 390 29.29 -6.36 5.15
N ASP A 391 29.36 -5.72 6.32
CA ASP A 391 28.18 -5.20 7.01
C ASP A 391 27.53 -4.04 6.26
N ASP A 392 28.34 -3.15 5.68
CA ASP A 392 27.85 -2.06 4.82
C ASP A 392 27.27 -2.62 3.51
N VAL A 393 27.96 -3.57 2.88
CA VAL A 393 27.57 -4.18 1.60
C VAL A 393 26.22 -4.89 1.69
N HIS A 394 25.91 -5.51 2.83
CA HIS A 394 24.59 -6.10 3.03
C HIS A 394 23.47 -5.04 2.94
N THR A 395 23.71 -3.86 3.49
CA THR A 395 22.78 -2.73 3.38
C THR A 395 22.70 -2.25 1.93
N VAL A 396 23.84 -2.21 1.21
CA VAL A 396 23.90 -1.82 -0.20
C VAL A 396 23.09 -2.78 -1.08
N GLY A 397 23.23 -4.09 -0.91
CA GLY A 397 22.46 -5.10 -1.64
C GLY A 397 20.94 -4.89 -1.48
N HIS A 398 20.48 -4.72 -0.25
CA HIS A 398 19.05 -4.49 0.02
C HIS A 398 18.55 -3.14 -0.55
N ARG A 399 19.40 -2.10 -0.56
CA ARG A 399 19.07 -0.81 -1.19
C ARG A 399 18.99 -0.93 -2.71
N ALA A 400 19.88 -1.71 -3.32
CA ALA A 400 19.89 -1.99 -4.74
C ALA A 400 18.64 -2.78 -5.17
N GLU A 401 18.22 -3.82 -4.42
CA GLU A 401 16.96 -4.54 -4.67
C GLU A 401 15.75 -3.60 -4.64
N LYS A 402 15.65 -2.75 -3.61
CA LYS A 402 14.56 -1.76 -3.49
C LYS A 402 14.58 -0.72 -4.62
N ALA A 403 15.76 -0.38 -5.12
CA ALA A 403 15.95 0.49 -6.28
C ALA A 403 15.73 -0.24 -7.62
N LYS A 404 15.41 -1.55 -7.61
CA LYS A 404 15.28 -2.42 -8.79
C LYS A 404 16.55 -2.50 -9.64
N ARG A 405 17.71 -2.40 -8.98
CA ARG A 405 19.05 -2.45 -9.58
C ARG A 405 19.64 -3.84 -9.30
N ILE A 406 19.04 -4.86 -9.91
CA ILE A 406 19.30 -6.26 -9.59
C ILE A 406 20.76 -6.66 -9.81
N ASP A 407 21.42 -6.15 -10.86
CA ASP A 407 22.83 -6.43 -11.14
C ASP A 407 23.76 -6.07 -9.95
N PHE A 408 23.56 -4.89 -9.35
CA PHE A 408 24.32 -4.45 -8.18
C PHE A 408 23.93 -5.20 -6.91
N ALA A 409 22.66 -5.60 -6.77
CA ALA A 409 22.22 -6.44 -5.65
C ALA A 409 22.93 -7.81 -5.71
N VAL A 410 22.94 -8.44 -6.89
CA VAL A 410 23.64 -9.71 -7.13
C VAL A 410 25.13 -9.56 -6.83
N HIS A 411 25.81 -8.54 -7.37
CA HIS A 411 27.24 -8.29 -7.10
C HIS A 411 27.53 -8.14 -5.59
N ALA A 412 26.70 -7.37 -4.88
CA ALA A 412 26.80 -7.21 -3.43
C ALA A 412 26.65 -8.54 -2.68
N TYR A 413 25.63 -9.33 -3.02
CA TYR A 413 25.36 -10.60 -2.35
C TYR A 413 26.37 -11.69 -2.73
N GLU A 414 26.94 -11.68 -3.93
CA GLU A 414 28.04 -12.56 -4.33
C GLU A 414 29.30 -12.29 -3.51
N ARG A 415 29.65 -11.02 -3.34
CA ARG A 415 30.77 -10.61 -2.47
C ARG A 415 30.56 -11.15 -1.05
N LEU A 416 29.36 -10.99 -0.50
CA LEU A 416 29.01 -11.51 0.83
C LEU A 416 29.04 -13.05 0.91
N ALA A 417 28.49 -13.74 -0.08
CA ALA A 417 28.50 -15.19 -0.13
C ALA A 417 29.94 -15.74 -0.18
N ASN A 418 30.84 -15.03 -0.86
CA ASN A 418 32.27 -15.36 -0.95
C ASN A 418 33.05 -15.14 0.34
N THR A 419 32.60 -14.26 1.24
CA THR A 419 33.18 -14.14 2.60
C THR A 419 32.63 -15.16 3.60
N GLY A 420 31.78 -16.10 3.16
CA GLY A 420 31.13 -17.07 4.05
C GLY A 420 29.86 -16.56 4.71
N ASN A 421 29.34 -15.39 4.32
CA ASN A 421 28.12 -14.83 4.90
C ASN A 421 26.88 -15.54 4.32
N SER A 422 26.14 -16.22 5.17
CA SER A 422 24.96 -16.99 4.79
C SER A 422 23.81 -16.11 4.26
N SER A 423 23.71 -14.85 4.69
CA SER A 423 22.72 -13.90 4.16
C SER A 423 22.92 -13.64 2.67
N GLY A 424 24.18 -13.47 2.23
CA GLY A 424 24.51 -13.27 0.81
C GLY A 424 24.03 -14.45 -0.04
N SER A 425 24.38 -15.67 0.35
CA SER A 425 23.93 -16.89 -0.33
C SER A 425 22.39 -17.04 -0.29
N PHE A 426 21.74 -16.71 0.82
CA PHE A 426 20.28 -16.73 0.93
C PHE A 426 19.61 -15.78 -0.07
N HIS A 427 20.07 -14.53 -0.15
CA HIS A 427 19.49 -13.52 -1.03
C HIS A 427 19.70 -13.86 -2.51
N LEU A 428 20.85 -14.40 -2.89
CA LEU A 428 21.07 -14.93 -4.25
C LEU A 428 20.11 -16.07 -4.59
N GLY A 429 19.91 -17.01 -3.65
CA GLY A 429 18.92 -18.07 -3.81
C GLY A 429 17.49 -17.53 -3.97
N TYR A 430 17.15 -16.46 -3.23
CA TYR A 430 15.86 -15.79 -3.32
C TYR A 430 15.63 -15.12 -4.68
N ILE A 431 16.63 -14.37 -5.17
CA ILE A 431 16.57 -13.72 -6.50
C ILE A 431 16.42 -14.78 -7.59
N ALA A 432 17.25 -15.83 -7.57
CA ALA A 432 17.18 -16.92 -8.55
C ALA A 432 15.81 -17.64 -8.53
N SER A 433 15.25 -17.90 -7.34
CA SER A 433 13.93 -18.54 -7.19
C SER A 433 12.79 -17.68 -7.74
N LYS A 434 12.88 -16.35 -7.60
CA LYS A 434 11.92 -15.39 -8.15
C LYS A 434 11.95 -15.31 -9.68
N GLU A 435 13.11 -15.51 -10.27
CA GLU A 435 13.32 -15.56 -11.72
C GLU A 435 13.14 -16.97 -12.30
N ASP A 436 12.64 -17.91 -11.50
CA ASP A 436 12.41 -19.31 -11.87
C ASP A 436 13.66 -20.09 -12.28
N ARG A 437 14.85 -19.62 -11.86
CA ARG A 437 16.14 -20.31 -12.04
C ARG A 437 16.35 -21.31 -10.89
N LEU A 438 15.58 -22.40 -10.90
CA LEU A 438 15.49 -23.33 -9.77
C LEU A 438 16.82 -24.02 -9.40
N GLU A 439 17.61 -24.44 -10.38
CA GLU A 439 18.90 -25.12 -10.14
C GLU A 439 19.91 -24.19 -9.44
N GLU A 440 19.94 -22.92 -9.85
CA GLU A 440 20.81 -21.92 -9.24
C GLU A 440 20.32 -21.54 -7.84
N ALA A 441 19.01 -21.40 -7.67
CA ALA A 441 18.41 -21.17 -6.35
C ALA A 441 18.77 -22.28 -5.36
N GLU A 442 18.69 -23.54 -5.80
CA GLU A 442 19.12 -24.70 -5.00
C GLU A 442 20.58 -24.60 -4.58
N LEU A 443 21.49 -24.32 -5.53
CA LEU A 443 22.93 -24.19 -5.26
C LEU A 443 23.19 -23.16 -4.15
N TRP A 444 22.59 -21.99 -4.28
CA TRP A 444 22.75 -20.89 -3.34
C TRP A 444 22.13 -21.20 -1.97
N TYR A 445 20.96 -21.81 -1.91
CA TYR A 445 20.37 -22.21 -0.63
C TYR A 445 21.19 -23.30 0.07
N ARG A 446 21.70 -24.31 -0.65
CA ARG A 446 22.60 -25.32 -0.07
C ARG A 446 23.88 -24.67 0.47
N ARG A 447 24.47 -23.72 -0.26
CA ARG A 447 25.62 -22.94 0.22
C ARG A 447 25.29 -22.14 1.47
N SER A 448 24.14 -21.47 1.50
CA SER A 448 23.66 -20.71 2.65
C SER A 448 23.48 -21.58 3.91
N ILE A 449 22.92 -22.78 3.75
CA ILE A 449 22.76 -23.77 4.84
C ILE A 449 24.14 -24.22 5.34
N SER A 450 25.09 -24.50 4.45
CA SER A 450 26.47 -24.85 4.84
C SER A 450 27.20 -23.72 5.58
N GLN A 451 26.76 -22.47 5.39
CA GLN A 451 27.24 -21.28 6.08
C GLN A 451 26.43 -20.98 7.37
N GLY A 452 25.51 -21.86 7.77
CA GLY A 452 24.79 -21.78 9.04
C GLY A 452 23.41 -21.11 8.99
N SER A 453 22.82 -20.87 7.81
CA SER A 453 21.46 -20.31 7.72
C SER A 453 20.38 -21.39 7.82
N SER A 454 19.66 -21.43 8.94
CA SER A 454 18.46 -22.27 9.10
C SER A 454 17.29 -21.81 8.23
N ILE A 455 17.16 -20.50 7.97
CA ILE A 455 16.06 -19.91 7.17
C ILE A 455 16.07 -20.46 5.74
N SER A 456 17.25 -20.80 5.23
CA SER A 456 17.41 -21.31 3.86
C SER A 456 16.86 -22.73 3.67
N LYS A 457 16.69 -23.52 4.75
CA LYS A 457 16.19 -24.90 4.69
C LYS A 457 14.77 -24.98 4.12
N ASN A 458 13.85 -24.13 4.62
CA ASN A 458 12.48 -24.08 4.10
C ASN A 458 12.43 -23.63 2.63
N ASN A 459 13.19 -22.61 2.26
CA ASN A 459 13.21 -22.14 0.87
C ASN A 459 13.83 -23.17 -0.08
N LEU A 460 14.83 -23.93 0.36
CA LEU A 460 15.36 -25.07 -0.38
C LEU A 460 14.29 -26.14 -0.58
N GLY A 461 13.54 -26.49 0.48
CA GLY A 461 12.40 -27.41 0.37
C GLY A 461 11.38 -26.97 -0.68
N LEU A 462 11.02 -25.68 -0.71
CA LEU A 462 10.12 -25.12 -1.73
C LEU A 462 10.68 -25.24 -3.15
N VAL A 463 11.96 -24.94 -3.36
CA VAL A 463 12.61 -25.08 -4.68
C VAL A 463 12.61 -26.54 -5.13
N LEU A 464 12.97 -27.48 -4.24
CA LEU A 464 13.01 -28.91 -4.55
C LEU A 464 11.63 -29.46 -4.90
N ARG A 465 10.58 -29.05 -4.16
CA ARG A 465 9.19 -29.39 -4.45
C ARG A 465 8.75 -28.89 -5.83
N ARG A 466 9.10 -27.64 -6.17
CA ARG A 466 8.85 -27.08 -7.52
C ARG A 466 9.59 -27.83 -8.62
N SER A 467 10.76 -28.39 -8.34
CA SER A 467 11.49 -29.29 -9.25
C SER A 467 10.97 -30.73 -9.27
N GLY A 468 9.89 -31.06 -8.56
CA GLY A 468 9.31 -32.41 -8.49
C GLY A 468 10.07 -33.41 -7.62
N ARG A 469 11.00 -32.94 -6.77
CA ARG A 469 11.80 -33.78 -5.85
C ARG A 469 11.19 -33.77 -4.44
N GLU A 470 10.01 -34.39 -4.31
CA GLU A 470 9.20 -34.35 -3.08
C GLU A 470 9.92 -34.91 -1.85
N GLU A 471 10.64 -36.04 -2.00
CA GLU A 471 11.34 -36.70 -0.88
C GLU A 471 12.46 -35.81 -0.30
N GLU A 472 13.23 -35.15 -1.15
CA GLU A 472 14.26 -34.20 -0.69
C GLU A 472 13.60 -32.96 -0.08
N ALA A 473 12.49 -32.48 -0.64
CA ALA A 473 11.76 -31.35 -0.09
C ALA A 473 11.25 -31.65 1.33
N GLU A 474 10.65 -32.82 1.54
CA GLU A 474 10.19 -33.29 2.85
C GLU A 474 11.35 -33.33 3.86
N PHE A 475 12.50 -33.85 3.47
CA PHE A 475 13.70 -33.85 4.32
C PHE A 475 14.05 -32.43 4.80
N TRP A 476 14.12 -31.46 3.89
CA TRP A 476 14.48 -30.09 4.25
C TRP A 476 13.40 -29.36 5.04
N PHE A 477 12.11 -29.64 4.80
CA PHE A 477 11.03 -29.12 5.63
C PHE A 477 11.08 -29.68 7.05
N ARG A 478 11.41 -30.96 7.22
CA ARG A 478 11.61 -31.59 8.53
C ARG A 478 12.80 -30.96 9.28
N GLU A 479 13.91 -30.73 8.60
CA GLU A 479 15.05 -30.02 9.15
C GLU A 479 14.73 -28.56 9.53
N ALA A 480 13.93 -27.86 8.72
CA ALA A 480 13.50 -26.50 9.03
C ALA A 480 12.55 -26.46 10.25
N ALA A 481 11.59 -27.39 10.31
CA ALA A 481 10.68 -27.53 11.44
C ALA A 481 11.42 -27.85 12.75
N ALA A 482 12.44 -28.72 12.70
CA ALA A 482 13.31 -29.04 13.83
C ALA A 482 14.10 -27.83 14.35
N ASP A 483 14.50 -26.92 13.45
CA ASP A 483 15.13 -25.64 13.80
C ASP A 483 14.11 -24.59 14.35
N GLY A 484 12.83 -24.94 14.42
CA GLY A 484 11.75 -24.07 14.91
C GLY A 484 11.16 -23.13 13.87
N ASP A 485 11.43 -23.34 12.57
CA ASP A 485 10.81 -22.59 11.48
C ASP A 485 9.34 -23.01 11.29
N THR A 486 8.43 -22.06 11.54
CA THR A 486 6.99 -22.26 11.41
C THR A 486 6.55 -22.46 9.96
N TYR A 487 7.25 -21.84 8.99
CA TYR A 487 6.94 -22.04 7.57
C TYR A 487 7.38 -23.44 7.11
N GLY A 488 8.58 -23.88 7.54
CA GLY A 488 9.05 -25.24 7.35
C GLY A 488 8.09 -26.30 7.92
N ALA A 489 7.62 -26.09 9.16
CA ALA A 489 6.64 -26.98 9.78
C ALA A 489 5.31 -27.05 9.02
N ARG A 490 4.79 -25.89 8.58
CA ARG A 490 3.56 -25.85 7.78
C ARG A 490 3.74 -26.59 6.45
N ASN A 491 4.82 -26.33 5.73
CA ASN A 491 5.09 -26.98 4.44
C ASN A 491 5.32 -28.49 4.60
N LEU A 492 5.95 -28.93 5.70
CA LEU A 492 6.02 -30.35 6.04
C LEU A 492 4.62 -30.96 6.24
N GLY A 493 3.76 -30.28 6.99
CA GLY A 493 2.37 -30.70 7.21
C GLY A 493 1.62 -30.88 5.90
N GLU A 494 1.74 -29.93 4.97
CA GLU A 494 1.13 -30.01 3.64
C GLU A 494 1.64 -31.23 2.85
N VAL A 495 2.96 -31.46 2.79
CA VAL A 495 3.54 -32.62 2.09
C VAL A 495 3.06 -33.95 2.70
N LEU A 496 3.01 -34.05 4.03
CA LEU A 496 2.56 -35.26 4.71
C LEU A 496 1.04 -35.51 4.51
N LEU A 497 0.23 -34.45 4.41
CA LEU A 497 -1.19 -34.56 4.10
C LEU A 497 -1.42 -35.04 2.66
N ASP A 498 -0.67 -34.51 1.69
CA ASP A 498 -0.74 -34.93 0.29
C ASP A 498 -0.35 -36.42 0.11
N GLN A 499 0.51 -36.93 0.99
CA GLN A 499 0.91 -38.35 1.04
C GLN A 499 -0.01 -39.22 1.91
N GLU A 500 -1.09 -38.66 2.47
CA GLU A 500 -2.02 -39.34 3.38
C GLU A 500 -1.36 -39.93 4.64
N ARG A 501 -0.23 -39.36 5.10
CA ARG A 501 0.51 -39.79 6.31
C ARG A 501 -0.03 -39.11 7.57
N TRP A 502 -1.30 -39.39 7.87
CA TRP A 502 -2.08 -38.66 8.87
C TRP A 502 -1.48 -38.72 10.28
N ASP A 503 -0.93 -39.86 10.69
CA ASP A 503 -0.33 -40.06 12.01
C ASP A 503 0.89 -39.15 12.22
N GLU A 504 1.68 -38.92 11.17
CA GLU A 504 2.86 -38.06 11.24
C GLU A 504 2.49 -36.57 11.27
N VAL A 505 1.42 -36.18 10.57
CA VAL A 505 0.86 -34.82 10.67
C VAL A 505 0.37 -34.55 12.08
N GLU A 506 -0.32 -35.51 12.68
CA GLU A 506 -0.82 -35.43 14.04
C GLU A 506 0.33 -35.30 15.05
N GLN A 507 1.36 -36.14 14.93
CA GLN A 507 2.56 -36.07 15.75
C GLN A 507 3.30 -34.73 15.60
N LEU A 508 3.45 -34.23 14.36
CA LEU A 508 4.05 -32.94 14.08
C LEU A 508 3.28 -31.82 14.79
N SER A 509 1.96 -31.79 14.63
CA SER A 509 1.10 -30.81 15.29
C SER A 509 1.22 -30.88 16.82
N LEU A 510 1.11 -32.07 17.41
CA LEU A 510 1.22 -32.26 18.86
C LEU A 510 2.59 -31.85 19.40
N SER A 511 3.68 -32.10 18.67
CA SER A 511 5.03 -31.70 19.08
C SER A 511 5.21 -30.17 19.14
N LEU A 512 4.44 -29.43 18.33
CA LEU A 512 4.51 -27.98 18.20
C LEU A 512 3.51 -27.25 19.10
N ILE A 513 2.52 -27.93 19.67
CA ILE A 513 1.35 -27.27 20.30
C ILE A 513 1.72 -26.36 21.47
N GLU A 514 2.72 -26.74 22.27
CA GLU A 514 3.19 -25.95 23.42
C GLU A 514 4.11 -24.80 23.00
N GLN A 515 4.92 -25.00 21.95
CA GLN A 515 5.97 -24.06 21.55
C GLN A 515 5.49 -23.03 20.54
N LYS A 516 4.63 -23.46 19.61
CA LYS A 516 4.08 -22.68 18.50
C LYS A 516 2.57 -22.99 18.34
N PRO A 517 1.72 -22.65 19.34
CA PRO A 517 0.31 -23.01 19.32
C PRO A 517 -0.44 -22.64 18.02
N PRO A 518 -0.29 -21.43 17.44
CA PRO A 518 -1.07 -21.06 16.26
C PRO A 518 -0.81 -21.91 15.02
N VAL A 519 0.45 -22.30 14.77
CA VAL A 519 0.81 -23.13 13.60
C VAL A 519 0.46 -24.59 13.82
N ALA A 520 0.63 -25.10 15.03
CA ALA A 520 0.21 -26.45 15.40
C ALA A 520 -1.30 -26.62 15.20
N LYS A 521 -2.10 -25.70 15.73
CA LYS A 521 -3.57 -25.71 15.58
C LYS A 521 -4.01 -25.57 14.12
N LEU A 522 -3.28 -24.81 13.31
CA LEU A 522 -3.52 -24.72 11.86
C LEU A 522 -3.30 -26.09 11.18
N ILE A 523 -2.17 -26.74 11.45
CA ILE A 523 -1.84 -28.06 10.89
C ILE A 523 -2.87 -29.11 11.34
N MET A 524 -3.27 -29.10 12.62
CA MET A 524 -4.34 -29.96 13.12
C MET A 524 -5.67 -29.72 12.39
N GLY A 525 -6.05 -28.45 12.19
CA GLY A 525 -7.24 -28.09 11.43
C GLY A 525 -7.21 -28.61 9.98
N GLN A 526 -6.06 -28.50 9.31
CA GLN A 526 -5.88 -29.04 7.95
C GLN A 526 -6.01 -30.57 7.92
N LEU A 527 -5.44 -31.26 8.91
CA LEU A 527 -5.57 -32.72 9.07
C LEU A 527 -7.03 -33.15 9.23
N LEU A 528 -7.77 -32.48 10.10
CA LEU A 528 -9.19 -32.78 10.33
C LEU A 528 -10.05 -32.50 9.08
N ILE A 529 -9.73 -31.46 8.30
CA ILE A 529 -10.36 -31.25 6.99
C ILE A 529 -10.10 -32.44 6.06
N ALA A 530 -8.85 -32.91 5.97
CA ALA A 530 -8.49 -34.05 5.13
C ALA A 530 -9.17 -35.37 5.55
N ARG A 531 -9.43 -35.55 6.86
CA ARG A 531 -10.18 -36.70 7.41
C ARG A 531 -11.70 -36.62 7.22
N GLY A 532 -12.23 -35.46 6.80
CA GLY A 532 -13.69 -35.23 6.71
C GLY A 532 -14.34 -34.77 8.02
N GLU A 533 -13.55 -34.49 9.05
CA GLU A 533 -13.99 -34.13 10.40
C GLU A 533 -14.15 -32.59 10.52
N HIS A 534 -15.02 -32.04 9.68
CA HIS A 534 -15.10 -30.58 9.45
C HIS A 534 -15.56 -29.77 10.67
N GLU A 535 -16.44 -30.31 11.51
CA GLU A 535 -16.88 -29.63 12.74
C GLU A 535 -15.73 -29.45 13.74
N GLU A 536 -14.92 -30.48 13.94
CA GLU A 536 -13.76 -30.39 14.82
C GLU A 536 -12.68 -29.49 14.21
N ALA A 537 -12.47 -29.56 12.89
CA ALA A 537 -11.57 -28.66 12.18
C ALA A 537 -11.91 -27.19 12.44
N GLN A 538 -13.19 -26.81 12.40
CA GLN A 538 -13.61 -25.44 12.70
C GLN A 538 -13.19 -24.99 14.10
N ASN A 539 -13.28 -25.86 15.11
CA ASN A 539 -12.89 -25.52 16.48
C ASN A 539 -11.40 -25.22 16.59
N TRP A 540 -10.55 -26.06 16.00
CA TRP A 540 -9.10 -25.86 15.98
C TRP A 540 -8.70 -24.62 15.19
N LEU A 541 -9.32 -24.39 14.03
CA LEU A 541 -9.02 -23.25 13.16
C LEU A 541 -9.48 -21.92 13.76
N ASN A 542 -10.63 -21.89 14.46
CA ASN A 542 -11.07 -20.72 15.21
C ASN A 542 -10.06 -20.33 16.31
N GLN A 543 -9.53 -21.32 17.03
CA GLN A 543 -8.49 -21.06 18.04
C GLN A 543 -7.19 -20.56 17.39
N ALA A 544 -6.74 -21.19 16.30
CA ALA A 544 -5.56 -20.76 15.55
C ALA A 544 -5.69 -19.31 15.09
N ALA A 545 -6.87 -18.94 14.57
CA ALA A 545 -7.16 -17.58 14.12
C ALA A 545 -7.21 -16.57 15.27
N ALA A 546 -7.81 -16.94 16.41
CA ALA A 546 -7.84 -16.11 17.62
C ALA A 546 -6.44 -15.84 18.20
N GLU A 547 -5.51 -16.79 18.02
CA GLU A 547 -4.11 -16.68 18.44
C GLU A 547 -3.21 -16.04 17.37
N GLY A 548 -3.79 -15.53 16.28
CA GLY A 548 -3.10 -14.70 15.28
C GLY A 548 -2.66 -15.42 14.01
N SER A 549 -3.01 -16.71 13.82
CA SER A 549 -2.78 -17.40 12.55
C SER A 549 -3.73 -16.89 11.47
N LYS A 550 -3.24 -15.98 10.62
CA LYS A 550 -4.04 -15.40 9.53
C LYS A 550 -4.46 -16.42 8.47
N ASP A 551 -3.62 -17.42 8.23
CA ASP A 551 -3.91 -18.50 7.27
C ASP A 551 -5.09 -19.37 7.71
N ALA A 552 -5.37 -19.43 9.02
CA ALA A 552 -6.49 -20.20 9.55
C ALA A 552 -7.84 -19.75 9.01
N TRP A 553 -8.01 -18.47 8.64
CA TRP A 553 -9.26 -17.98 8.04
C TRP A 553 -9.59 -18.65 6.69
N PHE A 554 -8.57 -18.95 5.90
CA PHE A 554 -8.77 -19.63 4.61
C PHE A 554 -9.24 -21.06 4.81
N PHE A 555 -8.55 -21.82 5.67
CA PHE A 555 -8.95 -23.20 5.98
C PHE A 555 -10.27 -23.29 6.75
N LEU A 556 -10.60 -22.29 7.57
CA LEU A 556 -11.90 -22.21 8.22
C LEU A 556 -13.02 -22.06 7.20
N GLY A 557 -12.80 -21.24 6.16
CA GLY A 557 -13.69 -21.14 5.01
C GLY A 557 -13.90 -22.48 4.30
N ILE A 558 -12.82 -23.25 4.07
CA ILE A 558 -12.90 -24.60 3.47
C ILE A 558 -13.72 -25.55 4.36
N ALA A 559 -13.46 -25.58 5.66
CA ALA A 559 -14.21 -26.44 6.59
C ALA A 559 -15.71 -26.10 6.61
N GLN A 560 -16.05 -24.80 6.57
CA GLN A 560 -17.43 -24.31 6.51
C GLN A 560 -18.12 -24.62 5.17
N GLU A 561 -17.39 -24.52 4.06
CA GLU A 561 -17.86 -24.91 2.73
C GLU A 561 -18.21 -26.41 2.68
N ASN A 562 -17.37 -27.28 3.24
CA ASN A 562 -17.67 -28.71 3.31
C ASN A 562 -18.88 -29.05 4.21
N LEU A 563 -19.22 -28.16 5.15
CA LEU A 563 -20.44 -28.24 5.97
C LEU A 563 -21.65 -27.56 5.32
N GLU A 564 -21.49 -27.02 4.10
CA GLU A 564 -22.50 -26.23 3.38
C GLU A 564 -23.00 -24.99 4.16
N ASP A 565 -22.22 -24.50 5.14
CA ASP A 565 -22.48 -23.22 5.82
C ASP A 565 -21.87 -22.07 5.01
N TRP A 566 -22.53 -21.75 3.90
CA TRP A 566 -22.07 -20.75 2.93
C TRP A 566 -21.96 -19.34 3.53
N GLN A 567 -22.80 -19.01 4.50
CA GLN A 567 -22.77 -17.73 5.19
C GLN A 567 -21.49 -17.61 6.03
N ALA A 568 -21.19 -18.61 6.87
CA ALA A 568 -19.97 -18.61 7.65
C ALA A 568 -18.72 -18.67 6.76
N ALA A 569 -18.73 -19.51 5.73
CA ALA A 569 -17.64 -19.64 4.77
C ALA A 569 -17.29 -18.30 4.13
N SER A 570 -18.30 -17.55 3.66
CA SER A 570 -18.08 -16.22 3.06
C SER A 570 -17.42 -15.24 4.05
N ALA A 571 -17.83 -15.24 5.33
CA ALA A 571 -17.24 -14.36 6.34
C ALA A 571 -15.79 -14.74 6.67
N SER A 572 -15.44 -16.02 6.66
CA SER A 572 -14.07 -16.49 6.87
C SER A 572 -13.17 -16.16 5.68
N TYR A 573 -13.64 -16.40 4.45
CA TYR A 573 -12.89 -16.02 3.26
C TYR A 573 -12.71 -14.50 3.14
N GLU A 574 -13.67 -13.67 3.54
CA GLU A 574 -13.51 -12.21 3.57
C GLU A 574 -12.37 -11.78 4.52
N ARG A 575 -12.26 -12.43 5.69
CA ARG A 575 -11.13 -12.20 6.62
C ARG A 575 -9.81 -12.66 6.01
N ALA A 576 -9.80 -13.78 5.30
CA ALA A 576 -8.60 -14.27 4.61
C ALA A 576 -8.13 -13.30 3.51
N VAL A 577 -9.05 -12.72 2.72
CA VAL A 577 -8.73 -11.69 1.71
C VAL A 577 -8.15 -10.44 2.38
N LYS A 578 -8.77 -9.93 3.45
CA LYS A 578 -8.24 -8.78 4.22
C LYS A 578 -6.86 -9.07 4.83
N ALA A 579 -6.58 -10.34 5.12
CA ALA A 579 -5.27 -10.79 5.60
C ALA A 579 -4.22 -10.96 4.49
N GLY A 580 -4.59 -10.81 3.22
CA GLY A 580 -3.70 -10.89 2.06
C GLY A 580 -3.58 -12.29 1.44
N ASN A 581 -4.49 -13.22 1.76
CA ASN A 581 -4.50 -14.54 1.14
C ASN A 581 -4.95 -14.45 -0.32
N LYS A 582 -4.11 -14.94 -1.24
CA LYS A 582 -4.33 -14.83 -2.70
C LYS A 582 -5.31 -15.88 -3.27
N GLN A 583 -5.55 -16.97 -2.56
CA GLN A 583 -6.47 -18.05 -2.99
C GLN A 583 -7.90 -17.81 -2.52
N ALA A 584 -8.08 -16.99 -1.49
CA ALA A 584 -9.38 -16.68 -0.90
C ALA A 584 -10.38 -15.91 -1.81
N PRO A 585 -9.99 -15.00 -2.73
CA PRO A 585 -10.94 -14.18 -3.49
C PRO A 585 -11.96 -14.99 -4.32
N ASN A 586 -11.52 -15.98 -5.11
CA ASN A 586 -12.43 -16.81 -5.91
C ASN A 586 -13.33 -17.71 -5.02
N ASN A 587 -12.79 -18.20 -3.90
CA ASN A 587 -13.58 -19.01 -2.95
C ASN A 587 -14.61 -18.16 -2.21
N LEU A 588 -14.27 -16.91 -1.84
CA LEU A 588 -15.21 -15.94 -1.27
C LEU A 588 -16.40 -15.71 -2.22
N ALA A 589 -16.12 -15.43 -3.49
CA ALA A 589 -17.15 -15.18 -4.48
C ALA A 589 -18.05 -16.42 -4.69
N THR A 590 -17.46 -17.62 -4.69
CA THR A 590 -18.21 -18.87 -4.79
C THR A 590 -19.10 -19.11 -3.57
N ALA A 591 -18.59 -18.88 -2.36
CA ALA A 591 -19.37 -18.98 -1.13
C ALA A 591 -20.53 -17.96 -1.11
N LEU A 592 -20.30 -16.72 -1.55
CA LEU A 592 -21.34 -15.69 -1.68
C LEU A 592 -22.43 -16.10 -2.68
N ARG A 593 -22.06 -16.66 -3.84
CA ARG A 593 -23.01 -17.18 -4.83
C ARG A 593 -23.85 -18.31 -4.25
N LYS A 594 -23.24 -19.26 -3.54
CA LYS A 594 -23.96 -20.38 -2.90
C LYS A 594 -24.85 -19.92 -1.73
N ALA A 595 -24.48 -18.85 -1.04
CA ALA A 595 -25.31 -18.19 -0.03
C ALA A 595 -26.47 -17.37 -0.63
N GLY A 596 -26.59 -17.28 -1.97
CA GLY A 596 -27.63 -16.52 -2.66
C GLY A 596 -27.38 -15.01 -2.76
N ARG A 597 -26.18 -14.53 -2.38
CA ARG A 597 -25.79 -13.10 -2.40
C ARG A 597 -25.12 -12.77 -3.74
N LEU A 598 -25.89 -12.79 -4.82
CA LEU A 598 -25.37 -12.78 -6.19
C LEU A 598 -24.62 -11.50 -6.57
N GLU A 599 -25.10 -10.33 -6.14
CA GLU A 599 -24.47 -9.04 -6.46
C GLU A 599 -23.11 -8.89 -5.75
N GLU A 600 -23.00 -9.38 -4.52
CA GLU A 600 -21.75 -9.40 -3.77
C GLU A 600 -20.77 -10.41 -4.37
N ALA A 601 -21.27 -11.56 -4.82
CA ALA A 601 -20.48 -12.55 -5.54
C ALA A 601 -19.90 -11.98 -6.84
N GLU A 602 -20.69 -11.22 -7.62
CA GLU A 602 -20.20 -10.55 -8.83
C GLU A 602 -19.04 -9.59 -8.50
N THR A 603 -19.23 -8.76 -7.47
CA THR A 603 -18.20 -7.80 -7.04
C THR A 603 -16.91 -8.53 -6.63
N ALA A 604 -17.04 -9.61 -5.85
CA ALA A 604 -15.91 -10.42 -5.41
C ALA A 604 -15.20 -11.13 -6.58
N TYR A 605 -15.94 -11.68 -7.55
CA TYR A 605 -15.36 -12.29 -8.74
C TYR A 605 -14.63 -11.28 -9.63
N ARG A 606 -15.19 -10.08 -9.83
CA ARG A 606 -14.51 -9.02 -10.59
C ARG A 606 -13.20 -8.62 -9.93
N HIS A 607 -13.19 -8.49 -8.60
CA HIS A 607 -11.97 -8.24 -7.86
C HIS A 607 -10.94 -9.38 -7.99
N ALA A 608 -11.38 -10.65 -7.95
CA ALA A 608 -10.50 -11.80 -8.15
C ALA A 608 -9.82 -11.77 -9.54
N VAL A 609 -10.57 -11.42 -10.58
CA VAL A 609 -10.03 -11.24 -11.95
C VAL A 609 -9.01 -10.10 -12.01
N GLU A 610 -9.27 -8.96 -11.37
CA GLU A 610 -8.30 -7.84 -11.29
C GLU A 610 -6.98 -8.21 -10.60
N GLN A 611 -7.00 -9.18 -9.69
CA GLN A 611 -5.82 -9.66 -8.96
C GLN A 611 -5.00 -10.71 -9.73
N GLY A 612 -5.40 -11.09 -10.94
CA GLY A 612 -4.69 -12.08 -11.77
C GLY A 612 -5.06 -13.54 -11.50
N ASP A 613 -6.22 -13.81 -10.88
CA ASP A 613 -6.78 -15.18 -10.79
C ASP A 613 -7.49 -15.52 -12.12
N ASP A 614 -6.70 -15.70 -13.17
CA ASP A 614 -7.19 -15.48 -14.53
C ASP A 614 -8.11 -16.60 -15.05
N GLU A 615 -7.85 -17.87 -14.81
CA GLU A 615 -8.59 -18.95 -15.51
C GLU A 615 -9.96 -19.28 -14.88
N TYR A 616 -9.98 -19.53 -13.57
CA TYR A 616 -11.17 -20.01 -12.85
C TYR A 616 -12.12 -18.86 -12.49
N ALA A 617 -11.61 -17.71 -12.08
CA ALA A 617 -12.45 -16.57 -11.71
C ALA A 617 -13.21 -16.02 -12.92
N LEU A 618 -12.58 -15.96 -14.11
CA LEU A 618 -13.26 -15.57 -15.37
C LEU A 618 -14.43 -16.50 -15.69
N PHE A 619 -14.21 -17.82 -15.65
CA PHE A 619 -15.28 -18.80 -15.90
C PHE A 619 -16.41 -18.70 -14.88
N ASN A 620 -16.07 -18.54 -13.60
CA ASN A 620 -17.05 -18.48 -12.53
C ASN A 620 -17.88 -17.19 -12.58
N LEU A 621 -17.26 -16.05 -12.89
CA LEU A 621 -17.95 -14.78 -13.12
C LEU A 621 -18.90 -14.88 -14.32
N ALA A 622 -18.44 -15.42 -15.44
CA ALA A 622 -19.27 -15.61 -16.63
C ALA A 622 -20.47 -16.54 -16.32
N SER A 623 -20.25 -17.58 -15.53
CA SER A 623 -21.30 -18.51 -15.10
C SER A 623 -22.33 -17.84 -14.21
N LEU A 624 -21.91 -17.00 -13.26
CA LEU A 624 -22.82 -16.21 -12.43
C LEU A 624 -23.64 -15.24 -13.29
N LEU A 625 -23.02 -14.52 -14.23
CA LEU A 625 -23.72 -13.59 -15.12
C LEU A 625 -24.71 -14.31 -16.04
N SER A 626 -24.36 -15.49 -16.54
CA SER A 626 -25.26 -16.34 -17.32
C SER A 626 -26.45 -16.83 -16.48
N GLU A 627 -26.25 -17.17 -15.19
CA GLU A 627 -27.34 -17.49 -14.27
C GLU A 627 -28.28 -16.30 -14.03
N MET A 628 -27.72 -15.10 -13.95
CA MET A 628 -28.46 -13.83 -13.89
C MET A 628 -29.07 -13.41 -15.25
N ARG A 629 -28.96 -14.25 -16.29
CA ARG A 629 -29.42 -14.00 -17.67
C ARG A 629 -28.79 -12.77 -18.34
N ARG A 630 -27.64 -12.30 -17.86
CA ARG A 630 -26.84 -11.21 -18.45
C ARG A 630 -25.85 -11.79 -19.47
N TYR A 631 -26.41 -12.40 -20.52
CA TYR A 631 -25.63 -13.16 -21.50
C TYR A 631 -24.63 -12.30 -22.29
N ASP A 632 -24.97 -11.04 -22.57
CA ASP A 632 -24.09 -10.10 -23.29
C ASP A 632 -22.79 -9.81 -22.52
N GLU A 633 -22.84 -9.80 -21.18
CA GLU A 633 -21.67 -9.61 -20.32
C GLU A 633 -20.92 -10.91 -20.05
N ALA A 634 -21.61 -12.06 -20.02
CA ALA A 634 -21.00 -13.36 -19.83
C ALA A 634 -20.17 -13.81 -21.05
N GLU A 635 -20.59 -13.49 -22.26
CA GLU A 635 -19.95 -13.88 -23.52
C GLU A 635 -18.46 -13.51 -23.62
N PRO A 636 -18.04 -12.24 -23.41
CA PRO A 636 -16.63 -11.87 -23.52
C PRO A 636 -15.77 -12.56 -22.46
N LEU A 637 -16.31 -12.78 -21.26
CA LEU A 637 -15.59 -13.44 -20.16
C LEU A 637 -15.39 -14.93 -20.43
N TYR A 638 -16.41 -15.61 -20.98
CA TYR A 638 -16.26 -16.99 -21.42
C TYR A 638 -15.26 -17.11 -22.58
N ARG A 639 -15.21 -16.14 -23.49
CA ARG A 639 -14.21 -16.10 -24.57
C ARG A 639 -12.78 -15.96 -24.00
N SER A 640 -12.56 -15.03 -23.06
CA SER A 640 -11.27 -14.91 -22.38
C SER A 640 -10.87 -16.17 -21.60
N SER A 641 -11.81 -16.78 -20.87
CA SER A 641 -11.55 -18.05 -20.17
C SER A 641 -11.20 -19.21 -21.13
N MET A 642 -11.83 -19.25 -22.31
CA MET A 642 -11.49 -20.20 -23.37
C MET A 642 -10.08 -19.96 -23.93
N GLU A 643 -9.70 -18.70 -24.17
CA GLU A 643 -8.36 -18.33 -24.65
C GLU A 643 -7.26 -18.69 -23.65
N SER A 644 -7.56 -18.63 -22.34
CA SER A 644 -6.69 -19.12 -21.27
C SER A 644 -6.57 -20.65 -21.18
N GLY A 645 -7.34 -21.40 -21.98
CA GLY A 645 -7.27 -22.87 -22.04
C GLY A 645 -8.28 -23.62 -21.17
N PHE A 646 -9.24 -22.94 -20.52
CA PHE A 646 -10.20 -23.61 -19.64
C PHE A 646 -11.15 -24.52 -20.43
N LYS A 647 -10.95 -25.84 -20.29
CA LYS A 647 -11.65 -26.88 -21.08
C LYS A 647 -13.17 -26.81 -21.06
N TYR A 648 -13.78 -26.24 -20.02
CA TYR A 648 -15.23 -26.17 -19.88
C TYR A 648 -15.84 -24.84 -20.38
N ALA A 649 -15.01 -23.85 -20.72
CA ALA A 649 -15.47 -22.55 -21.20
C ALA A 649 -16.19 -22.67 -22.54
N LYS A 650 -15.70 -23.50 -23.48
CA LYS A 650 -16.28 -23.67 -24.82
C LYS A 650 -17.74 -24.10 -24.81
N ASN A 651 -18.08 -25.13 -24.04
CA ASN A 651 -19.47 -25.60 -23.93
C ASN A 651 -20.40 -24.51 -23.36
N ASN A 652 -19.95 -23.78 -22.34
CA ASN A 652 -20.77 -22.76 -21.70
C ASN A 652 -20.86 -21.47 -22.52
N LEU A 653 -19.80 -21.13 -23.27
CA LEU A 653 -19.83 -20.08 -24.29
C LEU A 653 -20.86 -20.43 -25.37
N ALA A 654 -20.86 -21.67 -25.88
CA ALA A 654 -21.81 -22.12 -26.89
C ALA A 654 -23.27 -22.04 -26.39
N LEU A 655 -23.53 -22.43 -25.13
CA LEU A 655 -24.84 -22.25 -24.50
C LEU A 655 -25.23 -20.77 -24.38
N THR A 656 -24.29 -19.90 -24.05
CA THR A 656 -24.52 -18.45 -23.93
C THR A 656 -24.82 -17.83 -25.30
N LEU A 657 -24.07 -18.20 -26.33
CA LEU A 657 -24.29 -17.75 -27.71
C LEU A 657 -25.64 -18.21 -28.28
N GLU A 658 -26.09 -19.42 -27.90
CA GLU A 658 -27.44 -19.89 -28.23
C GLU A 658 -28.52 -18.96 -27.63
N LYS A 659 -28.35 -18.54 -26.37
CA LYS A 659 -29.28 -17.58 -25.72
C LYS A 659 -29.25 -16.20 -26.36
N LEU A 660 -28.12 -15.80 -26.94
CA LEU A 660 -27.96 -14.57 -27.72
C LEU A 660 -28.44 -14.71 -29.18
N GLY A 661 -28.95 -15.87 -29.59
CA GLY A 661 -29.42 -16.12 -30.96
C GLY A 661 -28.31 -16.35 -32.00
N LYS A 662 -27.04 -16.42 -31.57
CA LYS A 662 -25.87 -16.67 -32.43
C LYS A 662 -25.67 -18.18 -32.68
N SER A 663 -26.67 -18.80 -33.30
CA SER A 663 -26.77 -20.27 -33.38
C SER A 663 -25.66 -20.95 -34.18
N GLU A 664 -25.13 -20.31 -35.24
CA GLU A 664 -24.05 -20.87 -36.07
C GLU A 664 -22.72 -20.94 -35.32
N GLU A 665 -22.38 -19.87 -34.58
CA GLU A 665 -21.16 -19.82 -33.76
C GLU A 665 -21.25 -20.81 -32.59
N ALA A 666 -22.42 -20.92 -31.96
CA ALA A 666 -22.68 -21.93 -30.93
C ALA A 666 -22.47 -23.37 -31.47
N ASP A 667 -22.98 -23.68 -32.67
CA ASP A 667 -22.79 -24.99 -33.31
C ASP A 667 -21.31 -25.31 -33.58
N ALA A 668 -20.54 -24.33 -34.04
CA ALA A 668 -19.11 -24.50 -34.27
C ALA A 668 -18.37 -24.80 -32.96
N LEU A 669 -18.68 -24.07 -31.89
CA LEU A 669 -18.06 -24.27 -30.57
C LEU A 669 -18.47 -25.59 -29.92
N PHE A 670 -19.74 -25.99 -29.99
CA PHE A 670 -20.16 -27.31 -29.51
C PHE A 670 -19.44 -28.44 -30.25
N ARG A 671 -19.25 -28.31 -31.57
CA ARG A 671 -18.52 -29.30 -32.37
C ARG A 671 -17.05 -29.38 -31.97
N SER A 672 -16.35 -28.25 -31.89
CA SER A 672 -14.96 -28.21 -31.43
C SER A 672 -14.81 -28.80 -30.03
N ALA A 673 -15.66 -28.42 -29.07
CA ALA A 673 -15.61 -28.95 -27.71
C ALA A 673 -15.91 -30.46 -27.66
N ALA A 674 -16.84 -30.95 -28.49
CA ALA A 674 -17.15 -32.37 -28.58
C ALA A 674 -15.98 -33.18 -29.20
N GLU A 675 -15.33 -32.65 -30.24
CA GLU A 675 -14.14 -33.25 -30.85
C GLU A 675 -12.94 -33.31 -29.87
N GLU A 676 -12.84 -32.34 -28.97
CA GLU A 676 -11.86 -32.31 -27.88
C GLU A 676 -12.22 -33.21 -26.69
N GLY A 677 -13.37 -33.89 -26.72
CA GLY A 677 -13.76 -34.87 -25.71
C GLY A 677 -14.70 -34.35 -24.61
N ASP A 678 -15.25 -33.13 -24.71
CA ASP A 678 -16.24 -32.65 -23.72
C ASP A 678 -17.56 -33.41 -23.89
N VAL A 679 -17.80 -34.33 -22.96
CA VAL A 679 -19.00 -35.18 -22.88
C VAL A 679 -20.31 -34.36 -22.84
N ARG A 680 -20.31 -33.17 -22.22
CA ARG A 680 -21.49 -32.29 -22.17
C ARG A 680 -21.71 -31.64 -23.53
N ALA A 681 -20.65 -31.20 -24.19
CA ALA A 681 -20.74 -30.65 -25.54
C ALA A 681 -21.25 -31.69 -26.54
N MET A 682 -20.79 -32.95 -26.44
CA MET A 682 -21.31 -34.07 -27.24
C MET A 682 -22.82 -34.27 -27.06
N ALA A 683 -23.30 -34.26 -25.81
CA ALA A 683 -24.73 -34.41 -25.52
C ALA A 683 -25.55 -33.21 -26.03
N ASN A 684 -25.07 -31.99 -25.84
CA ASN A 684 -25.70 -30.77 -26.33
C ASN A 684 -25.77 -30.75 -27.87
N LEU A 685 -24.67 -31.11 -28.54
CA LEU A 685 -24.60 -31.22 -29.99
C LEU A 685 -25.52 -32.32 -30.53
N ALA A 686 -25.66 -33.44 -29.82
CA ALA A 686 -26.59 -34.50 -30.17
C ALA A 686 -28.04 -34.03 -30.12
N ALA A 687 -28.45 -33.38 -29.02
CA ALA A 687 -29.79 -32.84 -28.86
C ALA A 687 -30.10 -31.78 -29.93
N ARG A 688 -29.14 -30.90 -30.25
CA ARG A 688 -29.26 -29.88 -31.32
C ARG A 688 -29.38 -30.51 -32.70
N SER A 689 -28.51 -31.47 -33.03
CA SER A 689 -28.54 -32.19 -34.31
C SER A 689 -29.87 -32.92 -34.50
N ARG A 690 -30.44 -33.51 -33.43
CA ARG A 690 -31.77 -34.13 -33.46
C ARG A 690 -32.85 -33.09 -33.80
N LYS A 691 -32.89 -31.95 -33.08
CA LYS A 691 -33.86 -30.88 -33.32
C LYS A 691 -33.75 -30.29 -34.72
N ALA A 692 -32.54 -30.22 -35.27
CA ALA A 692 -32.26 -29.78 -36.64
C ALA A 692 -32.60 -30.83 -37.72
N GLY A 693 -33.22 -31.97 -37.37
CA GLY A 693 -33.59 -33.01 -38.34
C GLY A 693 -32.40 -33.84 -38.84
N ARG A 694 -31.27 -33.84 -38.13
CA ARG A 694 -30.04 -34.60 -38.45
C ARG A 694 -29.82 -35.75 -37.44
N PRO A 695 -30.74 -36.73 -37.33
CA PRO A 695 -30.68 -37.74 -36.26
C PRO A 695 -29.51 -38.73 -36.39
N ARG A 696 -28.89 -38.87 -37.58
CA ARG A 696 -27.66 -39.69 -37.75
C ARG A 696 -26.43 -39.04 -37.14
N GLU A 697 -26.28 -37.72 -37.30
CA GLU A 697 -25.23 -36.94 -36.63
C GLU A 697 -25.46 -36.96 -35.11
N ALA A 698 -26.71 -36.78 -34.68
CA ALA A 698 -27.07 -36.88 -33.26
C ALA A 698 -26.68 -38.24 -32.65
N LEU A 699 -26.92 -39.33 -33.39
CA LEU A 699 -26.55 -40.68 -32.97
C LEU A 699 -25.04 -40.86 -32.78
N LEU A 700 -24.22 -40.24 -33.64
CA LEU A 700 -22.77 -40.32 -33.54
C LEU A 700 -22.28 -39.70 -32.21
N TRP A 701 -22.74 -38.50 -31.89
CA TRP A 701 -22.31 -37.78 -30.69
C TRP A 701 -22.87 -38.37 -29.40
N ILE A 702 -24.16 -38.77 -29.37
CA ILE A 702 -24.73 -39.36 -28.16
C ILE A 702 -24.05 -40.70 -27.80
N ASN A 703 -23.63 -41.48 -28.79
CA ASN A 703 -22.88 -42.73 -28.54
C ASN A 703 -21.54 -42.51 -27.85
N GLN A 704 -20.88 -41.37 -28.10
CA GLN A 704 -19.65 -40.99 -27.42
C GLN A 704 -19.91 -40.46 -26.00
N ALA A 705 -21.05 -39.80 -25.77
CA ALA A 705 -21.42 -39.30 -24.45
C ALA A 705 -21.98 -40.37 -23.50
N LEU A 706 -22.63 -41.41 -24.05
CA LEU A 706 -23.33 -42.48 -23.31
C LEU A 706 -22.49 -43.22 -22.25
N PRO A 707 -21.19 -43.52 -22.45
CA PRO A 707 -20.36 -44.20 -21.45
C PRO A 707 -20.29 -43.49 -20.09
N SER A 708 -20.54 -42.18 -20.03
CA SER A 708 -20.62 -41.43 -18.77
C SER A 708 -21.79 -41.84 -17.86
N GLY A 709 -22.75 -42.61 -18.39
CA GLY A 709 -23.84 -43.21 -17.62
C GLY A 709 -24.93 -42.24 -17.16
N LYS A 710 -24.88 -40.96 -17.54
CA LYS A 710 -25.89 -39.98 -17.08
C LYS A 710 -27.30 -40.35 -17.58
N PRO A 711 -28.31 -40.41 -16.70
CA PRO A 711 -29.67 -40.84 -17.06
C PRO A 711 -30.29 -40.06 -18.23
N GLY A 712 -30.07 -38.74 -18.28
CA GLY A 712 -30.56 -37.88 -19.34
C GLY A 712 -30.00 -38.20 -20.73
N TYR A 713 -28.82 -38.82 -20.82
CA TYR A 713 -28.24 -39.21 -22.13
C TYR A 713 -28.92 -40.44 -22.71
N TYR A 714 -29.42 -41.35 -21.87
CA TYR A 714 -30.30 -42.43 -22.32
C TYR A 714 -31.64 -41.90 -22.83
N THR A 715 -32.17 -40.84 -22.20
CA THR A 715 -33.37 -40.14 -22.66
C THR A 715 -33.17 -39.55 -24.05
N GLU A 716 -32.10 -38.78 -24.25
CA GLU A 716 -31.78 -38.22 -25.57
C GLU A 716 -31.50 -39.32 -26.62
N MET A 717 -30.83 -40.41 -26.26
CA MET A 717 -30.67 -41.56 -27.15
C MET A 717 -32.01 -42.15 -27.56
N GLY A 718 -32.96 -42.28 -26.64
CA GLY A 718 -34.32 -42.72 -26.95
C GLY A 718 -35.02 -41.80 -27.96
N LEU A 719 -34.94 -40.48 -27.74
CA LEU A 719 -35.50 -39.47 -28.64
C LEU A 719 -34.86 -39.50 -30.04
N ILE A 720 -33.55 -39.73 -30.12
CA ILE A 720 -32.82 -39.89 -31.38
C ILE A 720 -33.28 -41.15 -32.12
N GLN A 721 -33.47 -42.28 -31.41
CA GLN A 721 -33.97 -43.51 -32.02
C GLN A 721 -35.41 -43.37 -32.55
N GLU A 722 -36.26 -42.59 -31.88
CA GLU A 722 -37.58 -42.23 -32.43
C GLU A 722 -37.46 -41.42 -33.72
N ALA A 723 -36.59 -40.42 -33.76
CA ALA A 723 -36.35 -39.61 -34.97
C ALA A 723 -35.78 -40.44 -36.13
N LEU A 724 -35.09 -41.55 -35.84
CA LEU A 724 -34.63 -42.54 -36.84
C LEU A 724 -35.71 -43.55 -37.27
N GLY A 725 -36.92 -43.45 -36.74
CA GLY A 725 -38.02 -44.39 -37.04
C GLY A 725 -37.91 -45.74 -36.32
N GLY A 726 -37.14 -45.82 -35.22
CA GLY A 726 -36.89 -47.05 -34.45
C GLY A 726 -37.60 -47.09 -33.09
N PRO A 727 -38.93 -47.14 -33.00
CA PRO A 727 -39.66 -46.98 -31.73
C PRO A 727 -39.38 -48.12 -30.73
N ASN A 728 -38.98 -49.31 -31.18
CA ASN A 728 -38.61 -50.40 -30.27
C ASN A 728 -37.24 -50.19 -29.62
N LYS A 729 -36.28 -49.62 -30.37
CA LYS A 729 -34.98 -49.23 -29.82
C LYS A 729 -35.14 -48.04 -28.86
N ALA A 730 -36.00 -47.09 -29.20
CA ALA A 730 -36.33 -45.97 -28.30
C ALA A 730 -36.85 -46.45 -26.94
N MET A 731 -37.81 -47.39 -26.93
CA MET A 731 -38.34 -47.96 -25.69
C MET A 731 -37.27 -48.62 -24.81
N PHE A 732 -36.28 -49.29 -25.42
CA PHE A 732 -35.16 -49.88 -24.67
C PHE A 732 -34.35 -48.80 -23.95
N TRP A 733 -34.01 -47.71 -24.65
CA TRP A 733 -33.22 -46.63 -24.08
C TRP A 733 -33.99 -45.82 -23.03
N TYR A 734 -35.27 -45.55 -23.24
CA TYR A 734 -36.08 -44.91 -22.21
C TYR A 734 -36.16 -45.76 -20.94
N ARG A 735 -36.32 -47.08 -21.04
CA ARG A 735 -36.29 -47.95 -19.85
C ARG A 735 -34.97 -47.84 -19.10
N ARG A 736 -33.83 -47.85 -19.80
CA ARG A 736 -32.54 -47.59 -19.15
C ARG A 736 -32.45 -46.21 -18.50
N GLY A 737 -33.00 -45.19 -19.14
CA GLY A 737 -33.10 -43.85 -18.54
C GLY A 737 -33.89 -43.87 -17.24
N ILE A 738 -35.05 -44.53 -17.22
CA ILE A 738 -35.91 -44.69 -16.04
C ILE A 738 -35.21 -45.49 -14.94
N ASP A 739 -34.55 -46.59 -15.29
CA ASP A 739 -33.78 -47.41 -14.35
C ASP A 739 -32.64 -46.60 -13.71
N GLY A 740 -32.09 -45.62 -14.44
CA GLY A 740 -31.13 -44.64 -13.95
C GLY A 740 -31.75 -43.44 -13.22
N GLY A 741 -33.07 -43.36 -13.08
CA GLY A 741 -33.77 -42.27 -12.39
C GLY A 741 -34.17 -41.07 -13.27
N SER A 742 -34.14 -41.19 -14.60
CA SER A 742 -34.62 -40.11 -15.48
C SER A 742 -36.15 -40.09 -15.56
N THR A 743 -36.76 -39.06 -14.96
CA THR A 743 -38.19 -38.79 -15.07
C THR A 743 -38.60 -38.38 -16.50
N ALA A 744 -37.74 -37.63 -17.20
CA ALA A 744 -37.94 -37.27 -18.60
C ALA A 744 -38.04 -38.51 -19.52
N ALA A 745 -37.28 -39.58 -19.22
CA ALA A 745 -37.43 -40.85 -19.94
C ALA A 745 -38.78 -41.52 -19.67
N ALA A 746 -39.30 -41.44 -18.44
CA ALA A 746 -40.64 -41.94 -18.10
C ALA A 746 -41.72 -41.18 -18.88
N VAL A 747 -41.62 -39.85 -18.95
CA VAL A 747 -42.51 -38.99 -19.73
C VAL A 747 -42.46 -39.34 -21.22
N ALA A 748 -41.27 -39.40 -21.81
CA ALA A 748 -41.08 -39.72 -23.23
C ALA A 748 -41.64 -41.12 -23.59
N LEU A 749 -41.37 -42.12 -22.75
CA LEU A 749 -41.93 -43.47 -22.93
C LEU A 749 -43.45 -43.50 -22.75
N GLY A 750 -43.98 -42.71 -21.81
CA GLY A 750 -45.42 -42.54 -21.61
C GLY A 750 -46.09 -42.02 -22.88
N TYR A 751 -45.53 -40.98 -23.48
CA TYR A 751 -46.01 -40.39 -24.72
C TYR A 751 -45.98 -41.37 -25.90
N LEU A 752 -44.89 -42.14 -26.02
CA LEU A 752 -44.78 -43.18 -27.04
C LEU A 752 -45.83 -44.29 -26.86
N TYR A 753 -46.13 -44.68 -25.62
CA TYR A 753 -47.21 -45.63 -25.35
C TYR A 753 -48.60 -45.08 -25.64
N GLU A 754 -48.84 -43.79 -25.40
CA GLU A 754 -50.10 -43.14 -25.75
C GLU A 754 -50.33 -43.17 -27.26
N ARG A 755 -49.33 -42.81 -28.07
CA ARG A 755 -49.39 -42.88 -29.55
C ARG A 755 -49.64 -44.31 -30.06
N LYS A 756 -49.23 -45.32 -29.30
CA LYS A 756 -49.48 -46.75 -29.60
C LYS A 756 -50.81 -47.27 -29.01
N GLY A 757 -51.65 -46.42 -28.43
CA GLY A 757 -52.93 -46.80 -27.83
C GLY A 757 -52.84 -47.53 -26.49
N LYS A 758 -51.66 -47.57 -25.85
CA LYS A 758 -51.43 -48.27 -24.57
C LYS A 758 -51.69 -47.36 -23.37
N SER A 759 -52.93 -46.90 -23.22
CA SER A 759 -53.31 -45.84 -22.26
C SER A 759 -53.00 -46.18 -20.79
N LYS A 760 -53.19 -47.44 -20.36
CA LYS A 760 -52.87 -47.84 -18.97
C LYS A 760 -51.38 -47.72 -18.66
N ALA A 761 -50.52 -48.11 -19.61
CA ALA A 761 -49.07 -48.05 -19.44
C ALA A 761 -48.57 -46.59 -19.49
N ALA A 762 -49.10 -45.78 -20.39
CA ALA A 762 -48.78 -44.35 -20.47
C ALA A 762 -49.11 -43.62 -19.16
N ARG A 763 -50.34 -43.79 -18.65
CA ARG A 763 -50.78 -43.20 -17.39
C ARG A 763 -49.88 -43.58 -16.20
N LYS A 764 -49.46 -44.85 -16.12
CA LYS A 764 -48.60 -45.33 -15.04
C LYS A 764 -47.26 -44.58 -15.03
N LEU A 765 -46.65 -44.37 -16.19
CA LEU A 765 -45.37 -43.67 -16.31
C LEU A 765 -45.48 -42.19 -16.00
N TYR A 766 -46.56 -41.52 -16.43
CA TYR A 766 -46.79 -40.13 -16.07
C TYR A 766 -46.98 -39.95 -14.56
N LEU A 767 -47.78 -40.80 -13.93
CA LEU A 767 -47.96 -40.77 -12.47
C LEU A 767 -46.67 -41.07 -11.72
N GLN A 768 -45.83 -41.97 -12.24
CA GLN A 768 -44.51 -42.25 -11.67
C GLN A 768 -43.64 -41.00 -11.73
N ALA A 769 -43.51 -40.37 -12.91
CA ALA A 769 -42.69 -39.16 -13.05
C ALA A 769 -43.17 -38.02 -12.13
N VAL A 770 -44.49 -37.83 -11.98
CA VAL A 770 -45.05 -36.87 -11.02
C VAL A 770 -44.67 -37.24 -9.57
N GLY A 771 -44.75 -38.52 -9.20
CA GLY A 771 -44.34 -38.99 -7.88
C GLY A 771 -42.85 -38.82 -7.58
N ASP A 772 -42.03 -38.87 -8.63
CA ASP A 772 -40.58 -38.62 -8.60
C ASP A 772 -40.24 -37.11 -8.66
N GLY A 773 -41.25 -36.22 -8.63
CA GLY A 773 -41.09 -34.77 -8.54
C GLY A 773 -41.02 -34.02 -9.88
N ASP A 774 -41.29 -34.68 -11.01
CA ASP A 774 -41.29 -34.04 -12.33
C ASP A 774 -42.57 -33.24 -12.57
N THR A 775 -42.46 -31.91 -12.51
CA THR A 775 -43.58 -30.97 -12.72
C THR A 775 -44.07 -30.99 -14.17
N HIS A 776 -43.19 -31.24 -15.14
CA HIS A 776 -43.55 -31.29 -16.55
C HIS A 776 -44.40 -32.54 -16.87
N ALA A 777 -44.26 -33.60 -16.07
CA ALA A 777 -45.15 -34.76 -16.15
C ALA A 777 -46.62 -34.42 -15.81
N LEU A 778 -46.88 -33.39 -14.99
CA LEU A 778 -48.24 -32.93 -14.69
C LEU A 778 -48.93 -32.40 -15.95
N TYR A 779 -48.21 -31.64 -16.79
CA TYR A 779 -48.71 -31.17 -18.09
C TYR A 779 -49.13 -32.34 -18.99
N HIS A 780 -48.25 -33.33 -19.17
CA HIS A 780 -48.54 -34.49 -20.00
C HIS A 780 -49.70 -35.34 -19.45
N LEU A 781 -49.82 -35.45 -18.14
CA LEU A 781 -50.94 -36.13 -17.49
C LEU A 781 -52.26 -35.37 -17.66
N GLY A 782 -52.22 -34.04 -17.55
CA GLY A 782 -53.35 -33.16 -17.84
C GLY A 782 -53.84 -33.31 -19.27
N GLN A 783 -52.92 -33.25 -20.24
CA GLN A 783 -53.21 -33.47 -21.66
C GLN A 783 -53.74 -34.88 -21.94
N PHE A 784 -53.19 -35.91 -21.30
CA PHE A 784 -53.64 -37.30 -21.41
C PHE A 784 -55.12 -37.46 -21.03
N TYR A 785 -55.56 -36.78 -19.96
CA TYR A 785 -56.97 -36.78 -19.52
C TYR A 785 -57.86 -35.89 -20.40
N LEU A 786 -57.33 -34.75 -20.85
CA LEU A 786 -58.04 -33.83 -21.74
C LEU A 786 -58.42 -34.53 -23.06
N ASN A 787 -57.48 -35.26 -23.66
CA ASN A 787 -57.69 -36.04 -24.90
C ASN A 787 -58.73 -37.17 -24.75
N ARG A 788 -59.06 -37.55 -23.50
CA ARG A 788 -60.05 -38.58 -23.18
C ARG A 788 -61.38 -38.03 -22.68
N ASN A 789 -61.54 -36.70 -22.74
CA ASN A 789 -62.72 -36.00 -22.21
C ASN A 789 -62.93 -36.21 -20.70
N GLU A 790 -61.87 -36.51 -19.94
CA GLU A 790 -61.91 -36.62 -18.47
C GLU A 790 -61.55 -35.25 -17.83
N PHE A 791 -62.45 -34.27 -18.01
CA PHE A 791 -62.15 -32.85 -17.74
C PHE A 791 -61.82 -32.52 -16.28
N ASP A 792 -62.44 -33.16 -15.28
CA ASP A 792 -62.16 -32.89 -13.87
C ASP A 792 -60.72 -33.25 -13.49
N LYS A 793 -60.23 -34.38 -14.02
CA LYS A 793 -58.84 -34.82 -13.81
C LYS A 793 -57.87 -33.96 -14.62
N ALA A 794 -58.24 -33.60 -15.85
CA ALA A 794 -57.44 -32.68 -16.65
C ALA A 794 -57.26 -31.34 -15.94
N HIS A 795 -58.34 -30.76 -15.40
CA HIS A 795 -58.30 -29.52 -14.63
C HIS A 795 -57.40 -29.65 -13.40
N LYS A 796 -57.50 -30.75 -12.63
CA LYS A 796 -56.64 -30.97 -11.47
C LYS A 796 -55.15 -30.89 -11.84
N TYR A 797 -54.70 -31.76 -12.76
CA TYR A 797 -53.28 -31.84 -13.08
C TYR A 797 -52.75 -30.62 -13.85
N LEU A 798 -53.58 -29.97 -14.67
CA LEU A 798 -53.19 -28.71 -15.32
C LEU A 798 -53.12 -27.55 -14.32
N ASN A 799 -53.96 -27.53 -13.28
CA ASN A 799 -53.84 -26.53 -12.22
C ASN A 799 -52.58 -26.78 -11.37
N ASP A 800 -52.31 -28.03 -11.00
CA ASP A 800 -51.07 -28.40 -10.30
C ASP A 800 -49.84 -28.03 -11.15
N ALA A 801 -49.89 -28.25 -12.47
CA ALA A 801 -48.84 -27.83 -13.40
C ALA A 801 -48.68 -26.30 -13.46
N TYR A 802 -49.80 -25.56 -13.48
CA TYR A 802 -49.80 -24.10 -13.47
C TYR A 802 -49.21 -23.52 -12.18
N GLU A 803 -49.57 -24.07 -11.02
CA GLU A 803 -48.99 -23.69 -9.72
C GLU A 803 -47.50 -24.01 -9.65
N ALA A 804 -47.06 -25.06 -10.34
CA ALA A 804 -45.64 -25.39 -10.51
C ALA A 804 -44.91 -24.53 -11.57
N GLY A 805 -45.60 -23.57 -12.21
CA GLY A 805 -45.02 -22.63 -13.17
C GLY A 805 -44.95 -23.13 -14.62
N GLU A 806 -45.60 -24.26 -14.96
CA GLU A 806 -45.69 -24.74 -16.34
C GLU A 806 -46.62 -23.85 -17.20
N THR A 807 -46.26 -23.63 -18.46
CA THR A 807 -47.03 -22.78 -19.38
C THR A 807 -48.28 -23.49 -19.92
N VAL A 808 -49.31 -23.60 -19.08
CA VAL A 808 -50.54 -24.34 -19.37
C VAL A 808 -51.81 -23.49 -19.34
N SER A 809 -51.68 -22.16 -19.17
CA SER A 809 -52.81 -21.23 -19.05
C SER A 809 -53.78 -21.32 -20.23
N HIS A 810 -53.32 -21.54 -21.46
CA HIS A 810 -54.20 -21.74 -22.61
C HIS A 810 -55.10 -22.99 -22.49
N MET A 811 -54.61 -24.07 -21.87
CA MET A 811 -55.42 -25.28 -21.63
C MET A 811 -56.41 -25.09 -20.49
N LEU A 812 -56.02 -24.36 -19.44
CA LEU A 812 -56.92 -23.96 -18.36
C LEU A 812 -58.01 -23.00 -18.87
N ALA A 813 -57.67 -22.08 -19.79
CA ALA A 813 -58.63 -21.22 -20.45
C ALA A 813 -59.66 -22.03 -21.25
N PHE A 814 -59.22 -23.04 -22.01
CA PHE A 814 -60.13 -23.95 -22.71
C PHE A 814 -61.09 -24.68 -21.74
N LEU A 815 -60.57 -25.17 -20.60
CA LEU A 815 -61.39 -25.83 -19.58
C LEU A 815 -62.37 -24.86 -18.90
N ALA A 816 -61.96 -23.62 -18.64
CA ALA A 816 -62.80 -22.57 -18.08
C ALA A 816 -63.93 -22.14 -19.03
N MET A 817 -63.66 -22.02 -20.33
CA MET A 817 -64.72 -21.78 -21.33
C MET A 817 -65.73 -22.92 -21.36
N ARG A 818 -65.25 -24.17 -21.22
CA ARG A 818 -66.12 -25.34 -21.21
C ARG A 818 -67.03 -25.40 -19.98
N SER A 819 -66.55 -24.95 -18.82
CA SER A 819 -67.35 -24.86 -17.59
C SER A 819 -68.25 -23.62 -17.52
N GLY A 820 -68.12 -22.68 -18.48
CA GLY A 820 -68.86 -21.43 -18.54
C GLY A 820 -68.25 -20.27 -17.74
N ASP A 821 -67.07 -20.47 -17.15
CA ASP A 821 -66.34 -19.43 -16.40
C ASP A 821 -65.49 -18.56 -17.35
N LEU A 822 -66.18 -17.69 -18.10
CA LEU A 822 -65.54 -16.83 -19.11
C LEU A 822 -64.57 -15.83 -18.49
N VAL A 823 -64.79 -15.43 -17.22
CA VAL A 823 -63.90 -14.52 -16.49
C VAL A 823 -62.54 -15.17 -16.25
N LYS A 824 -62.52 -16.41 -15.74
CA LYS A 824 -61.26 -17.16 -15.58
C LYS A 824 -60.62 -17.46 -16.92
N ALA A 825 -61.41 -17.80 -17.94
CA ALA A 825 -60.88 -18.06 -19.27
C ALA A 825 -60.13 -16.85 -19.84
N ARG A 826 -60.66 -15.64 -19.64
CA ARG A 826 -60.01 -14.39 -20.01
C ARG A 826 -58.72 -14.17 -19.25
N ALA A 827 -58.76 -14.29 -17.92
CA ALA A 827 -57.58 -14.11 -17.08
C ALA A 827 -56.42 -15.03 -17.52
N PHE A 828 -56.70 -16.33 -17.73
CA PHE A 828 -55.68 -17.27 -18.19
C PHE A 828 -55.16 -16.97 -19.60
N LEU A 829 -55.99 -16.44 -20.51
CA LEU A 829 -55.51 -16.05 -21.84
C LEU A 829 -54.67 -14.78 -21.78
N ASP A 830 -55.01 -13.82 -20.93
CA ASP A 830 -54.26 -12.56 -20.80
C ASP A 830 -52.86 -12.77 -20.19
N GLU A 831 -52.66 -13.87 -19.45
CA GLU A 831 -51.33 -14.32 -19.01
C GLU A 831 -50.46 -14.90 -20.13
N VAL A 832 -51.04 -15.30 -21.27
CA VAL A 832 -50.28 -15.87 -22.38
C VAL A 832 -49.60 -14.76 -23.17
N THR A 833 -48.28 -14.65 -23.01
CA THR A 833 -47.43 -13.60 -23.58
C THR A 833 -47.30 -13.63 -25.11
N ASP A 834 -47.48 -14.80 -25.73
CA ASP A 834 -47.48 -14.97 -27.18
C ASP A 834 -48.93 -15.03 -27.71
N SER A 835 -49.48 -13.86 -28.04
CA SER A 835 -50.86 -13.74 -28.54
C SER A 835 -51.08 -14.40 -29.89
N ASP A 836 -50.00 -14.60 -30.66
CA ASP A 836 -50.05 -15.10 -32.03
C ASP A 836 -49.79 -16.62 -32.11
N ALA A 837 -49.65 -17.28 -30.97
CA ALA A 837 -49.49 -18.71 -30.91
C ALA A 837 -50.69 -19.42 -31.59
N PRO A 838 -50.46 -20.39 -32.51
CA PRO A 838 -51.52 -21.04 -33.29
C PRO A 838 -52.62 -21.71 -32.45
N GLN A 839 -52.28 -22.11 -31.22
CA GLN A 839 -53.20 -22.72 -30.25
C GLN A 839 -54.00 -21.69 -29.44
N VAL A 840 -53.57 -20.43 -29.39
CA VAL A 840 -54.19 -19.35 -28.59
C VAL A 840 -55.19 -18.55 -29.42
N ILE A 841 -54.88 -18.29 -30.70
CA ILE A 841 -55.75 -17.54 -31.61
C ILE A 841 -57.19 -18.13 -31.67
N PRO A 842 -57.38 -19.44 -31.86
CA PRO A 842 -58.73 -20.02 -31.89
C PRO A 842 -59.45 -19.90 -30.55
N LEU A 843 -58.71 -19.95 -29.42
CA LEU A 843 -59.29 -19.84 -28.08
C LEU A 843 -59.77 -18.42 -27.81
N ARG A 844 -59.01 -17.38 -28.18
CA ARG A 844 -59.46 -15.98 -28.06
C ARG A 844 -60.70 -15.70 -28.91
N GLN A 845 -60.70 -16.16 -30.16
CA GLN A 845 -61.87 -16.05 -31.04
C GLN A 845 -63.10 -16.78 -30.47
N MET A 846 -62.88 -17.97 -29.89
CA MET A 846 -63.95 -18.73 -29.23
C MET A 846 -64.46 -18.01 -27.98
N LEU A 847 -63.58 -17.42 -27.17
CA LEU A 847 -63.97 -16.63 -26.00
C LEU A 847 -64.82 -15.42 -26.38
N GLU A 848 -64.36 -14.64 -27.37
CA GLU A 848 -65.09 -13.47 -27.88
C GLU A 848 -66.49 -13.86 -28.39
N PHE A 849 -66.58 -14.97 -29.13
CA PHE A 849 -67.86 -15.51 -29.59
C PHE A 849 -68.78 -15.93 -28.43
N LEU A 850 -68.24 -16.60 -27.41
CA LEU A 850 -68.99 -17.04 -26.23
C LEU A 850 -69.48 -15.86 -25.39
N GLU A 851 -68.66 -14.83 -25.21
CA GLU A 851 -69.02 -13.60 -24.50
C GLU A 851 -70.10 -12.81 -25.24
N GLN A 852 -70.01 -12.69 -26.57
CA GLN A 852 -71.03 -12.06 -27.40
C GLN A 852 -72.37 -12.81 -27.31
N ARG A 853 -72.37 -14.15 -27.29
CA ARG A 853 -73.60 -14.94 -27.12
C ARG A 853 -74.16 -14.91 -25.70
N GLY A 854 -73.30 -14.86 -24.69
CA GLY A 854 -73.69 -14.67 -23.28
C GLY A 854 -74.39 -13.33 -23.04
N GLN A 855 -74.09 -12.30 -23.84
CA GLN A 855 -74.79 -11.00 -23.79
C GLN A 855 -76.19 -11.02 -24.43
N TYR A 856 -76.57 -12.04 -25.22
CA TYR A 856 -77.91 -12.18 -25.82
C TYR A 856 -78.78 -13.28 -25.17
N ALA A 857 -78.28 -13.93 -24.11
CA ALA A 857 -79.00 -14.94 -23.33
C ALA A 857 -78.96 -14.64 -21.81
N LEU A 858 -79.13 -13.35 -21.49
CA LEU A 858 -79.61 -12.80 -20.22
C LEU A 858 -80.96 -12.13 -20.50
#